data_AF-A0A1Z4I7J6-F1
#
_entry.id   AF-A0A1Z4I7J6-F1
#
_cell.length_a   1.000
_cell.length_b   1.000
_cell.length_c   1.000
_cell.angle_alpha   90.00
_cell.angle_beta   90.00
_cell.angle_gamma   90.00
#
_symmetry.space_group_name_H-M   'P 1'
#
loop_
_entity.id
_entity.type
_entity.pdbx_description
1 polymer ?
#
loop_
_entity_poly.entity_id
_entity_poly.type
_entity_poly.pdbx_seq_one_letter_code
_entity_poly.pdbx_strand_id
1 'polypeptide(L)'
;MVSTTTRFSDTQNHWASLFIEALSKRRILNGYADGTFRPNNPVNRAEFAAIIAAVFNLSVKRQYINFTDIPANFWAVGAIKKAYETGFLSGFPDKTFRPGNQISRGDILVSLVNGLEMSSKIQPDLLDRLPQIYQDAASIPGYGRNQIAIATSAGLVASFPNTKLLNFSNAATRGDVAVIIYQALVYLGQAEKIPSAYLVVPSTSTPTVRVSHTREFRGAWITTVWNSDWPSKAGLSTTQQQEELVAILTRLQQLNFNAVILQVRPEGDALYASELEPWSAWLTGTQGKAPEPFYDPLQFAIAEAHKRNLEVHAWFNPYRAKTTIKSGSNVRPHIAVTNPEVVYQWGNQLWMDPGIKIVQDRAYNVIIDVVRRYDIDAVHLDDYFYPYPIQGQSFPDNKTYAAYKSAGGQLSLNDWRRQNVDQMVLRLSQGIKATKPDVKFGISPFGIYRPGQPPGITGLDAYSVLYADAKKWLEQGWVDYLAPQLYWRTDQTQQSYPVLLKWWTEINSQQRHIYAGNNLGQLDGKAWKSEEIEKQVKTSRNQAADLSLGNIFFSVGSIIENRQDISDTFQNSLYNRPALVPTMPWRSTTAPPPPKELQVNNRRLSWQPGDNQLVRSWTLYRQSDANWTLQRVLSAGTTFATVQPGTYAVCAVDRLGNESQGVVISVS
;
A
#
# COMPACT_ATOMS: atom_id res chain seq x y z
N MET A 1 -29.05 -38.42 -23.92
CA MET A 1 -28.85 -38.03 -25.34
C MET A 1 -27.47 -37.40 -25.46
N VAL A 2 -26.60 -38.00 -26.26
CA VAL A 2 -25.21 -37.58 -26.44
C VAL A 2 -25.20 -36.22 -27.16
N SER A 3 -24.72 -35.18 -26.47
CA SER A 3 -24.54 -33.84 -27.04
C SER A 3 -23.34 -33.89 -27.98
N THR A 4 -23.58 -34.11 -29.27
CA THR A 4 -22.55 -33.98 -30.30
C THR A 4 -22.08 -32.55 -30.32
N THR A 5 -20.83 -32.34 -29.93
CA THR A 5 -20.14 -31.05 -30.01
C THR A 5 -20.04 -30.69 -31.49
N THR A 6 -20.84 -29.74 -31.97
CA THR A 6 -20.74 -29.24 -33.35
C THR A 6 -19.39 -28.54 -33.51
N ARG A 7 -18.40 -29.26 -34.02
CA ARG A 7 -17.09 -28.74 -34.41
C ARG A 7 -16.98 -28.80 -35.93
N PHE A 8 -16.79 -27.64 -36.56
CA PHE A 8 -16.57 -27.57 -38.01
C PHE A 8 -15.12 -27.91 -38.33
N SER A 9 -14.90 -28.60 -39.44
CA SER A 9 -13.56 -29.07 -39.84
C SER A 9 -12.58 -27.92 -40.13
N ASP A 10 -13.10 -26.76 -40.53
CA ASP A 10 -12.35 -25.59 -40.98
C ASP A 10 -12.24 -24.45 -39.93
N THR A 11 -12.65 -24.70 -38.68
CA THR A 11 -12.59 -23.68 -37.61
C THR A 11 -11.58 -23.99 -36.49
N GLN A 12 -10.94 -25.16 -36.47
CA GLN A 12 -10.17 -25.63 -35.30
C GLN A 12 -9.05 -24.67 -34.86
N ASN A 13 -8.36 -24.04 -35.81
CA ASN A 13 -7.28 -23.06 -35.54
C ASN A 13 -7.67 -21.62 -35.92
N HIS A 14 -8.97 -21.36 -36.11
CA HIS A 14 -9.45 -20.06 -36.53
C HIS A 14 -9.63 -19.13 -35.32
N TRP A 15 -9.25 -17.85 -35.44
CA TRP A 15 -9.31 -16.88 -34.33
C TRP A 15 -10.73 -16.65 -33.77
N ALA A 16 -11.75 -16.90 -34.59
CA ALA A 16 -13.16 -16.79 -34.23
C ALA A 16 -13.79 -18.11 -33.75
N SER A 17 -13.03 -19.21 -33.59
CA SER A 17 -13.55 -20.57 -33.37
C SER A 17 -14.53 -20.68 -32.20
N LEU A 18 -14.15 -20.15 -31.03
CA LEU A 18 -14.98 -20.19 -29.82
C LEU A 18 -16.32 -19.47 -30.00
N PHE A 19 -16.32 -18.33 -30.70
CA PHE A 19 -17.53 -17.57 -30.98
C PHE A 19 -18.44 -18.28 -31.98
N ILE A 20 -17.85 -18.89 -33.01
CA ILE A 20 -18.56 -19.70 -34.01
C ILE A 20 -19.24 -20.90 -33.33
N GLU A 21 -18.51 -21.64 -32.50
CA GLU A 21 -19.05 -22.78 -31.76
C GLU A 21 -20.19 -22.34 -30.83
N ALA A 22 -20.04 -21.22 -30.13
CA ALA A 22 -21.05 -20.72 -29.21
C ALA A 22 -22.34 -20.29 -29.93
N LEU A 23 -22.24 -19.64 -31.09
CA LEU A 23 -23.40 -19.25 -31.89
C LEU A 23 -24.06 -20.46 -32.59
N SER A 24 -23.27 -21.44 -33.04
CA SER A 24 -23.81 -22.67 -33.64
C SER A 24 -24.58 -23.50 -32.62
N LYS A 25 -24.08 -23.62 -31.37
CA LYS A 25 -24.83 -24.28 -30.27
C LYS A 25 -26.18 -23.64 -29.99
N ARG A 26 -26.30 -22.33 -30.24
CA ARG A 26 -27.53 -21.55 -30.11
C ARG A 26 -28.41 -21.58 -31.37
N ARG A 27 -28.00 -22.32 -32.42
CA ARG A 27 -28.65 -22.38 -33.74
C ARG A 27 -28.80 -21.01 -34.42
N ILE A 28 -27.94 -20.06 -34.04
CA ILE A 28 -27.93 -18.68 -34.56
C ILE A 28 -27.20 -18.62 -35.91
N LEU A 29 -26.01 -19.21 -35.97
CA LEU A 29 -25.15 -19.24 -37.15
C LEU A 29 -24.70 -20.68 -37.37
N ASN A 30 -25.27 -21.33 -38.38
CA ASN A 30 -24.99 -22.73 -38.71
C ASN A 30 -23.95 -22.83 -39.84
N GLY A 31 -23.24 -23.96 -39.87
CA GLY A 31 -22.37 -24.33 -40.99
C GLY A 31 -23.16 -24.95 -42.15
N TYR A 32 -22.41 -25.39 -43.16
CA TYR A 32 -22.92 -26.03 -44.35
C TYR A 32 -23.12 -27.53 -44.12
N ALA A 33 -23.90 -28.16 -44.99
CA ALA A 33 -24.21 -29.60 -44.91
C ALA A 33 -22.95 -30.49 -45.06
N ASP A 34 -21.86 -29.96 -45.62
CA ASP A 34 -20.56 -30.61 -45.77
C ASP A 34 -19.70 -30.60 -44.48
N GLY A 35 -20.22 -30.06 -43.37
CA GLY A 35 -19.51 -29.98 -42.10
C GLY A 35 -18.54 -28.81 -41.97
N THR A 36 -18.52 -27.87 -42.93
CA THR A 36 -17.70 -26.64 -42.89
C THR A 36 -18.48 -25.43 -42.38
N PHE A 37 -17.81 -24.43 -41.83
CA PHE A 37 -18.40 -23.12 -41.51
C PHE A 37 -18.05 -22.03 -42.52
N ARG A 38 -16.92 -22.18 -43.20
CA ARG A 38 -16.27 -21.25 -44.14
C ARG A 38 -16.01 -19.88 -43.51
N PRO A 39 -15.25 -19.81 -42.39
CA PRO A 39 -15.12 -18.59 -41.59
C PRO A 39 -14.46 -17.42 -42.33
N ASN A 40 -13.64 -17.70 -43.35
CA ASN A 40 -12.95 -16.67 -44.15
C ASN A 40 -13.77 -16.16 -45.33
N ASN A 41 -14.93 -16.75 -45.63
CA ASN A 41 -15.74 -16.29 -46.75
C ASN A 41 -16.40 -14.95 -46.41
N PRO A 42 -16.42 -13.99 -47.35
CA PRO A 42 -17.12 -12.73 -47.15
C PRO A 42 -18.64 -12.95 -47.07
N VAL A 43 -19.32 -12.11 -46.29
CA VAL A 43 -20.78 -12.11 -46.13
C VAL A 43 -21.39 -11.02 -47.01
N ASN A 44 -22.46 -11.35 -47.72
CA ASN A 44 -23.22 -10.37 -48.48
C ASN A 44 -24.35 -9.73 -47.66
N ARG A 45 -24.90 -8.62 -48.17
CA ARG A 45 -25.94 -7.84 -47.47
C ARG A 45 -27.22 -8.64 -47.20
N ALA A 46 -27.61 -9.55 -48.08
CA ALA A 46 -28.78 -10.40 -47.87
C ALA A 46 -28.56 -11.45 -46.77
N GLU A 47 -27.39 -12.09 -46.75
CA GLU A 47 -26.98 -13.02 -45.68
C GLU A 47 -26.92 -12.32 -44.32
N PHE A 48 -26.33 -11.12 -44.26
CA PHE A 48 -26.29 -10.35 -43.02
C PHE A 48 -27.70 -9.95 -42.55
N ALA A 49 -28.60 -9.55 -43.45
CA ALA A 49 -29.99 -9.27 -43.10
C ALA A 49 -30.69 -10.50 -42.50
N ALA A 50 -30.45 -11.69 -43.04
CA ALA A 50 -30.96 -12.96 -42.52
C ALA A 50 -30.43 -13.26 -41.11
N ILE A 51 -29.13 -13.03 -40.86
CA ILE A 51 -28.51 -13.21 -39.54
C ILE A 51 -29.15 -12.26 -38.51
N ILE A 52 -29.24 -10.96 -38.82
CA ILE A 52 -29.85 -9.97 -37.93
C ILE A 52 -31.31 -10.33 -37.60
N ALA A 53 -32.09 -10.67 -38.63
CA ALA A 53 -33.50 -11.03 -38.48
C ALA A 53 -33.73 -12.28 -37.62
N ALA A 54 -32.79 -13.22 -37.63
CA ALA A 54 -32.83 -14.45 -36.84
C ALA A 54 -32.35 -14.25 -35.40
N VAL A 55 -31.37 -13.38 -35.17
CA VAL A 55 -30.72 -13.21 -33.86
C VAL A 55 -31.49 -12.29 -32.94
N PHE A 56 -31.93 -11.15 -33.45
CA PHE A 56 -32.48 -10.10 -32.61
C PHE A 56 -34.01 -10.11 -32.68
N ASN A 57 -34.65 -9.87 -31.53
CA ASN A 57 -36.08 -9.59 -31.49
C ASN A 57 -36.28 -8.10 -31.74
N LEU A 58 -36.92 -7.76 -32.85
CA LEU A 58 -36.84 -6.42 -33.42
C LEU A 58 -38.21 -5.75 -33.50
N SER A 59 -38.32 -4.56 -32.92
CA SER A 59 -39.50 -3.70 -33.06
C SER A 59 -39.44 -2.90 -34.36
N VAL A 60 -40.57 -2.79 -35.05
CA VAL A 60 -40.70 -1.98 -36.28
C VAL A 60 -40.58 -0.50 -35.93
N LYS A 61 -39.70 0.21 -36.63
CA LYS A 61 -39.40 1.65 -36.46
C LYS A 61 -39.75 2.49 -37.69
N ARG A 62 -39.82 1.88 -38.87
CA ARG A 62 -40.18 2.54 -40.12
C ARG A 62 -40.95 1.61 -41.05
N GLN A 63 -41.78 2.20 -41.91
CA GLN A 63 -42.53 1.47 -42.93
C GLN A 63 -41.60 0.98 -44.04
N TYR A 64 -41.77 -0.26 -44.49
CA TYR A 64 -40.98 -0.85 -45.57
C TYR A 64 -41.19 -0.11 -46.91
N ILE A 65 -40.09 0.05 -47.64
CA ILE A 65 -40.11 0.50 -49.04
C ILE A 65 -39.71 -0.67 -49.94
N ASN A 66 -40.39 -0.83 -51.07
CA ASN A 66 -40.00 -1.84 -52.04
C ASN A 66 -38.69 -1.42 -52.73
N PHE A 67 -37.68 -2.30 -52.67
CA PHE A 67 -36.43 -2.14 -53.40
C PHE A 67 -36.56 -2.66 -54.83
N THR A 68 -36.00 -1.93 -55.79
CA THR A 68 -36.14 -2.22 -57.23
C THR A 68 -35.37 -3.48 -57.66
N ASP A 69 -34.36 -3.87 -56.90
CA ASP A 69 -33.47 -5.02 -57.16
C ASP A 69 -33.79 -6.25 -56.29
N ILE A 70 -34.93 -6.26 -55.58
CA ILE A 70 -35.40 -7.38 -54.76
C ILE A 70 -36.71 -7.93 -55.32
N PRO A 71 -36.67 -9.03 -56.09
CA PRO A 71 -37.87 -9.74 -56.52
C PRO A 71 -38.71 -10.23 -55.33
N ALA A 72 -40.03 -10.29 -55.50
CA ALA A 72 -40.95 -10.77 -54.44
C ALA A 72 -40.66 -12.21 -53.98
N ASN A 73 -40.07 -13.04 -54.85
CA ASN A 73 -39.66 -14.42 -54.57
C ASN A 73 -38.18 -14.54 -54.14
N PHE A 74 -37.48 -13.43 -53.91
CA PHE A 74 -36.10 -13.47 -53.44
C PHE A 74 -36.02 -14.12 -52.06
N TRP A 75 -35.13 -15.09 -51.89
CA TRP A 75 -35.06 -15.95 -50.69
C TRP A 75 -34.94 -15.17 -49.37
N ALA A 76 -34.29 -13.99 -49.39
CA ALA A 76 -34.10 -13.15 -48.20
C ALA A 76 -35.09 -11.98 -48.08
N VAL A 77 -36.14 -11.90 -48.92
CA VAL A 77 -37.05 -10.74 -48.95
C VAL A 77 -37.65 -10.41 -47.58
N GLY A 78 -38.05 -11.43 -46.81
CA GLY A 78 -38.59 -11.25 -45.47
C GLY A 78 -37.56 -10.74 -44.47
N ALA A 79 -36.32 -11.25 -44.55
CA ALA A 79 -35.22 -10.81 -43.70
C ALA A 79 -34.77 -9.37 -44.02
N ILE A 80 -34.69 -9.03 -45.31
CA ILE A 80 -34.38 -7.68 -45.80
C ILE A 80 -35.45 -6.70 -45.33
N LYS A 81 -36.73 -7.07 -45.46
CA LYS A 81 -37.85 -6.28 -44.94
C LYS A 81 -37.71 -6.03 -43.44
N LYS A 82 -37.50 -7.08 -42.64
CA LYS A 82 -37.36 -6.96 -41.17
C LYS A 82 -36.14 -6.11 -40.79
N ALA A 83 -34.97 -6.35 -41.39
CA ALA A 83 -33.77 -5.57 -41.11
C ALA A 83 -33.93 -4.09 -41.50
N TYR A 84 -34.70 -3.81 -42.56
CA TYR A 84 -35.05 -2.46 -42.96
C TYR A 84 -35.98 -1.80 -41.96
N GLU A 85 -37.15 -2.40 -41.71
CA GLU A 85 -38.20 -1.83 -40.86
C GLU A 85 -37.72 -1.53 -39.43
N THR A 86 -36.71 -2.24 -38.97
CA THR A 86 -36.19 -2.19 -37.59
C THR A 86 -34.96 -1.29 -37.43
N GLY A 87 -34.49 -0.69 -38.53
CA GLY A 87 -33.38 0.27 -38.53
C GLY A 87 -31.98 -0.34 -38.52
N PHE A 88 -31.83 -1.66 -38.65
CA PHE A 88 -30.52 -2.31 -38.76
C PHE A 88 -29.87 -2.04 -40.11
N LEU A 89 -30.60 -2.18 -41.22
CA LEU A 89 -30.05 -1.98 -42.57
C LEU A 89 -30.88 -0.99 -43.36
N SER A 90 -30.25 -0.14 -44.14
CA SER A 90 -30.92 0.74 -45.11
C SER A 90 -30.57 0.34 -46.54
N GLY A 91 -31.44 0.69 -47.49
CA GLY A 91 -31.10 0.68 -48.91
C GLY A 91 -30.36 1.94 -49.33
N PHE A 92 -30.13 2.07 -50.62
CA PHE A 92 -29.44 3.19 -51.25
C PHE A 92 -30.45 4.25 -51.76
N PRO A 93 -30.00 5.50 -52.00
CA PRO A 93 -30.88 6.57 -52.50
C PRO A 93 -31.60 6.25 -53.83
N ASP A 94 -31.03 5.36 -54.64
CA ASP A 94 -31.57 4.88 -55.91
C ASP A 94 -32.67 3.80 -55.77
N LYS A 95 -33.15 3.57 -54.53
CA LYS A 95 -34.13 2.52 -54.17
C LYS A 95 -33.64 1.09 -54.41
N THR A 96 -32.33 0.85 -54.45
CA THR A 96 -31.75 -0.50 -54.43
C THR A 96 -31.37 -0.95 -53.02
N PHE A 97 -31.34 -2.26 -52.76
CA PHE A 97 -30.78 -2.84 -51.53
C PHE A 97 -29.38 -3.43 -51.74
N ARG A 98 -29.06 -3.84 -52.96
CA ARG A 98 -27.82 -4.49 -53.41
C ARG A 98 -27.52 -5.78 -52.62
N PRO A 99 -28.39 -6.80 -52.70
CA PRO A 99 -28.34 -7.99 -51.84
C PRO A 99 -27.05 -8.82 -52.00
N GLY A 100 -26.50 -8.86 -53.21
CA GLY A 100 -25.27 -9.61 -53.53
C GLY A 100 -23.98 -8.88 -53.19
N ASN A 101 -24.04 -7.58 -52.87
CA ASN A 101 -22.84 -6.85 -52.48
C ASN A 101 -22.33 -7.34 -51.12
N GLN A 102 -21.02 -7.48 -51.00
CA GLN A 102 -20.37 -7.77 -49.72
C GLN A 102 -20.63 -6.63 -48.74
N ILE A 103 -20.92 -6.97 -47.48
CA ILE A 103 -21.08 -5.97 -46.42
C ILE A 103 -19.72 -5.68 -45.77
N SER A 104 -19.41 -4.41 -45.56
CA SER A 104 -18.16 -4.01 -44.91
C SER A 104 -18.21 -4.26 -43.40
N ARG A 105 -17.04 -4.45 -42.78
CA ARG A 105 -16.91 -4.58 -41.32
C ARG A 105 -17.49 -3.37 -40.59
N GLY A 106 -17.23 -2.17 -41.13
CA GLY A 106 -17.75 -0.91 -40.60
C GLY A 106 -19.27 -0.84 -40.64
N ASP A 107 -19.88 -1.24 -41.76
CA ASP A 107 -21.34 -1.18 -41.92
C ASP A 107 -22.08 -2.19 -41.03
N ILE A 108 -21.45 -3.33 -40.67
CA ILE A 108 -21.99 -4.23 -39.64
C ILE A 108 -22.07 -3.54 -38.28
N LEU A 109 -21.01 -2.85 -37.87
CA LEU A 109 -20.97 -2.16 -36.59
C LEU A 109 -21.98 -0.99 -36.57
N VAL A 110 -22.05 -0.22 -37.65
CA VAL A 110 -23.08 0.83 -37.85
C VAL A 110 -24.48 0.25 -37.75
N SER A 111 -24.72 -0.89 -38.40
CA SER A 111 -26.00 -1.59 -38.38
C SER A 111 -26.43 -1.97 -36.97
N LEU A 112 -25.53 -2.58 -36.19
CA LEU A 112 -25.82 -3.00 -34.82
C LEU A 112 -26.07 -1.80 -33.89
N VAL A 113 -25.24 -0.76 -33.97
CA VAL A 113 -25.40 0.43 -33.12
C VAL A 113 -26.73 1.12 -33.36
N ASN A 114 -27.14 1.26 -34.62
CA ASN A 114 -28.41 1.89 -34.98
C ASN A 114 -29.61 1.00 -34.62
N GLY A 115 -29.51 -0.29 -34.96
CA GLY A 115 -30.57 -1.27 -34.74
C GLY A 115 -30.89 -1.47 -33.25
N LEU A 116 -29.85 -1.56 -32.42
CA LEU A 116 -29.94 -1.76 -30.97
C LEU A 116 -30.10 -0.45 -30.18
N GLU A 117 -30.20 0.71 -30.85
CA GLU A 117 -30.38 2.03 -30.22
C GLU A 117 -29.35 2.37 -29.13
N MET A 118 -28.08 2.06 -29.39
CA MET A 118 -27.00 2.24 -28.42
C MET A 118 -26.64 3.72 -28.14
N SER A 119 -27.37 4.68 -28.72
CA SER A 119 -27.09 6.13 -28.71
C SER A 119 -27.41 6.84 -27.39
N SER A 120 -28.18 6.25 -26.47
CA SER A 120 -28.60 6.88 -25.21
C SER A 120 -27.51 6.97 -24.12
N LYS A 121 -26.27 6.56 -24.40
CA LYS A 121 -25.17 6.44 -23.40
C LYS A 121 -23.88 7.20 -23.74
N ILE A 122 -23.90 8.17 -24.65
CA ILE A 122 -22.66 8.77 -25.18
C ILE A 122 -22.09 9.83 -24.23
N GLN A 123 -20.84 9.62 -23.80
CA GLN A 123 -19.95 10.67 -23.30
C GLN A 123 -19.27 11.40 -24.49
N PRO A 124 -19.09 12.73 -24.44
CA PRO A 124 -18.50 13.52 -25.53
C PRO A 124 -17.06 13.14 -25.95
N ASP A 125 -16.31 12.42 -25.12
CA ASP A 125 -14.89 12.07 -25.30
C ASP A 125 -14.62 10.97 -26.34
N LEU A 126 -15.67 10.30 -26.83
CA LEU A 126 -15.54 9.07 -27.59
C LEU A 126 -14.98 9.25 -29.01
N LEU A 127 -15.21 10.40 -29.65
CA LEU A 127 -14.71 10.67 -31.01
C LEU A 127 -13.22 10.96 -31.04
N ASP A 128 -12.73 11.71 -30.05
CA ASP A 128 -11.32 12.11 -29.95
C ASP A 128 -10.40 10.91 -29.69
N ARG A 129 -10.97 9.78 -29.25
CA ARG A 129 -10.24 8.56 -28.91
C ARG A 129 -10.02 7.61 -30.07
N LEU A 130 -10.80 7.72 -31.15
CA LEU A 130 -10.66 6.81 -32.31
C LEU A 130 -9.24 6.78 -32.89
N PRO A 131 -8.55 7.92 -33.11
CA PRO A 131 -7.16 7.91 -33.62
C PRO A 131 -6.13 7.31 -32.67
N GLN A 132 -6.43 7.20 -31.38
CA GLN A 132 -5.56 6.60 -30.37
C GLN A 132 -5.76 5.08 -30.29
N ILE A 133 -6.92 4.60 -30.72
CA ILE A 133 -7.30 3.18 -30.72
C ILE A 133 -6.91 2.54 -32.06
N TYR A 134 -7.26 3.17 -33.19
CA TYR A 134 -7.08 2.64 -34.53
C TYR A 134 -6.09 3.45 -35.37
N GLN A 135 -5.09 2.78 -35.94
CA GLN A 135 -4.12 3.38 -36.88
C GLN A 135 -4.80 3.85 -38.18
N ASP A 136 -5.87 3.17 -38.57
CA ASP A 136 -6.69 3.48 -39.75
C ASP A 136 -7.94 4.32 -39.41
N ALA A 137 -7.98 5.01 -38.26
CA ALA A 137 -9.13 5.84 -37.87
C ALA A 137 -9.50 6.90 -38.94
N ALA A 138 -8.52 7.37 -39.70
CA ALA A 138 -8.73 8.33 -40.79
C ALA A 138 -9.57 7.75 -41.95
N SER A 139 -9.59 6.42 -42.14
CA SER A 139 -10.39 5.78 -43.19
C SER A 139 -11.86 5.55 -42.78
N ILE A 140 -12.24 5.91 -41.55
CA ILE A 140 -13.63 5.80 -41.10
C ILE A 140 -14.44 6.96 -41.73
N PRO A 141 -15.45 6.67 -42.55
CA PRO A 141 -16.26 7.70 -43.18
C PRO A 141 -17.07 8.47 -42.14
N GLY A 142 -17.40 9.74 -42.43
CA GLY A 142 -18.07 10.63 -41.50
C GLY A 142 -19.35 10.06 -40.90
N TYR A 143 -20.15 9.35 -41.70
CA TYR A 143 -21.40 8.71 -41.24
C TYR A 143 -21.20 7.57 -40.24
N GLY A 144 -20.01 6.96 -40.22
CA GLY A 144 -19.69 5.82 -39.37
C GLY A 144 -18.94 6.19 -38.09
N ARG A 145 -18.35 7.39 -38.00
CA ARG A 145 -17.46 7.77 -36.88
C ARG A 145 -18.13 7.61 -35.52
N ASN A 146 -19.33 8.17 -35.34
CA ASN A 146 -20.06 8.07 -34.08
C ASN A 146 -20.34 6.60 -33.72
N GLN A 147 -20.82 5.82 -34.68
CA GLN A 147 -21.20 4.43 -34.49
C GLN A 147 -19.99 3.56 -34.16
N ILE A 148 -18.85 3.76 -34.82
CA ILE A 148 -17.63 3.01 -34.51
C ILE A 148 -17.12 3.34 -33.11
N ALA A 149 -17.18 4.61 -32.70
CA ALA A 149 -16.79 4.98 -31.34
C ALA A 149 -17.69 4.29 -30.29
N ILE A 150 -19.01 4.29 -30.51
CA ILE A 150 -19.98 3.60 -29.66
C ILE A 150 -19.72 2.10 -29.61
N ALA A 151 -19.58 1.46 -30.78
CA ALA A 151 -19.34 0.03 -30.88
C ALA A 151 -18.03 -0.38 -30.18
N THR A 152 -16.98 0.42 -30.32
CA THR A 152 -15.69 0.18 -29.65
C THR A 152 -15.83 0.28 -28.14
N SER A 153 -16.46 1.35 -27.63
CA SER A 153 -16.73 1.55 -26.19
C SER A 153 -17.56 0.42 -25.58
N ALA A 154 -18.54 -0.06 -26.33
CA ALA A 154 -19.42 -1.15 -25.92
C ALA A 154 -18.77 -2.55 -26.04
N GLY A 155 -17.52 -2.64 -26.51
CA GLY A 155 -16.80 -3.91 -26.65
C GLY A 155 -17.25 -4.78 -27.82
N LEU A 156 -17.93 -4.21 -28.82
CA LEU A 156 -18.43 -4.96 -29.99
C LEU A 156 -17.34 -5.28 -31.02
N VAL A 157 -16.24 -4.51 -31.01
CA VAL A 157 -15.23 -4.59 -32.08
C VAL A 157 -14.22 -5.68 -31.77
N ALA A 158 -13.98 -6.53 -32.76
CA ALA A 158 -12.87 -7.47 -32.78
C ALA A 158 -12.07 -7.30 -34.08
N SER A 159 -10.75 -7.26 -33.98
CA SER A 159 -9.86 -7.07 -35.12
C SER A 159 -8.71 -8.08 -35.09
N PHE A 160 -8.60 -8.82 -36.20
CA PHE A 160 -7.58 -9.83 -36.41
C PHE A 160 -6.77 -9.51 -37.68
N PRO A 161 -5.44 -9.75 -37.69
CA PRO A 161 -4.62 -10.14 -36.53
C PRO A 161 -4.23 -8.94 -35.64
N ASN A 162 -4.42 -7.71 -36.12
CA ASN A 162 -4.00 -6.50 -35.43
C ASN A 162 -5.19 -5.73 -34.85
N THR A 163 -5.29 -5.66 -33.52
CA THR A 163 -6.36 -4.91 -32.82
C THR A 163 -6.32 -3.40 -33.03
N LYS A 164 -5.24 -2.87 -33.61
CA LYS A 164 -5.08 -1.46 -33.99
C LYS A 164 -5.60 -1.12 -35.38
N LEU A 165 -6.18 -2.07 -36.13
CA LEU A 165 -6.77 -1.81 -37.44
C LEU A 165 -8.25 -2.19 -37.45
N LEU A 166 -9.13 -1.22 -37.65
CA LEU A 166 -10.57 -1.47 -37.76
C LEU A 166 -10.91 -2.18 -39.08
N ASN A 167 -10.23 -1.77 -40.15
CA ASN A 167 -10.47 -2.15 -41.53
C ASN A 167 -11.92 -1.86 -41.97
N PHE A 168 -12.37 -0.61 -41.80
CA PHE A 168 -13.78 -0.21 -41.96
C PHE A 168 -14.38 -0.72 -43.28
N SER A 169 -13.70 -0.46 -44.41
CA SER A 169 -14.21 -0.74 -45.76
C SER A 169 -13.97 -2.18 -46.24
N ASN A 170 -13.22 -3.00 -45.49
CA ASN A 170 -12.98 -4.38 -45.89
C ASN A 170 -14.27 -5.19 -45.76
N ALA A 171 -14.49 -6.11 -46.69
CA ALA A 171 -15.59 -7.06 -46.61
C ALA A 171 -15.49 -7.88 -45.32
N ALA A 172 -16.60 -7.96 -44.58
CA ALA A 172 -16.67 -8.76 -43.37
C ALA A 172 -16.75 -10.24 -43.73
N THR A 173 -15.87 -11.04 -43.12
CA THR A 173 -15.91 -12.50 -43.22
C THR A 173 -16.97 -13.08 -42.30
N ARG A 174 -17.38 -14.33 -42.53
CA ARG A 174 -18.30 -15.06 -41.63
C ARG A 174 -17.75 -15.15 -40.21
N GLY A 175 -16.43 -15.26 -40.05
CA GLY A 175 -15.75 -15.19 -38.76
C GLY A 175 -15.92 -13.84 -38.07
N ASP A 176 -15.76 -12.73 -38.81
CA ASP A 176 -16.01 -11.38 -38.29
C ASP A 176 -17.45 -11.23 -37.80
N VAL A 177 -18.41 -11.64 -38.62
CA VAL A 177 -19.84 -11.57 -38.27
C VAL A 177 -20.13 -12.40 -37.02
N ALA A 178 -19.56 -13.60 -36.89
CA ALA A 178 -19.74 -14.43 -35.71
C ALA A 178 -19.24 -13.74 -34.43
N VAL A 179 -18.03 -13.15 -34.44
CA VAL A 179 -17.51 -12.48 -33.24
C VAL A 179 -18.34 -11.23 -32.91
N ILE A 180 -18.62 -10.38 -33.89
CA ILE A 180 -19.32 -9.12 -33.68
C ILE A 180 -20.76 -9.36 -33.18
N ILE A 181 -21.48 -10.34 -33.75
CA ILE A 181 -22.82 -10.73 -33.28
C ILE A 181 -22.77 -11.30 -31.87
N TYR A 182 -21.77 -12.14 -31.56
CA TYR A 182 -21.61 -12.66 -30.21
C TYR A 182 -21.38 -11.54 -29.19
N GLN A 183 -20.51 -10.56 -29.51
CA GLN A 183 -20.28 -9.41 -28.65
C GLN A 183 -21.55 -8.55 -28.46
N ALA A 184 -22.39 -8.42 -29.49
CA ALA A 184 -23.69 -7.77 -29.34
C ALA A 184 -24.61 -8.53 -28.36
N LEU A 185 -24.61 -9.86 -28.36
CA LEU A 185 -25.35 -10.66 -27.37
C LEU A 185 -24.77 -10.50 -25.96
N VAL A 186 -23.44 -10.41 -25.81
CA VAL A 186 -22.79 -10.10 -24.53
C VAL A 186 -23.21 -8.73 -24.03
N TYR A 187 -23.21 -7.71 -24.90
CA TYR A 187 -23.66 -6.35 -24.58
C TYR A 187 -25.12 -6.32 -24.10
N LEU A 188 -25.99 -7.15 -24.69
CA LEU A 188 -27.38 -7.29 -24.28
C LEU A 188 -27.59 -8.15 -23.03
N GLY A 189 -26.52 -8.71 -22.43
CA GLY A 189 -26.62 -9.63 -21.29
C GLY A 189 -27.19 -11.01 -21.65
N GLN A 190 -27.22 -11.36 -22.93
CA GLN A 190 -27.78 -12.61 -23.47
C GLN A 190 -26.70 -13.68 -23.73
N ALA A 191 -25.42 -13.35 -23.54
CA ALA A 191 -24.30 -14.28 -23.66
C ALA A 191 -23.23 -14.02 -22.60
N GLU A 192 -22.52 -15.09 -22.21
CA GLU A 192 -21.35 -14.99 -21.34
C GLU A 192 -20.14 -14.43 -22.11
N LYS A 193 -19.19 -13.84 -21.39
CA LYS A 193 -17.97 -13.32 -22.02
C LYS A 193 -17.05 -14.48 -22.42
N ILE A 194 -16.63 -14.51 -23.69
CA ILE A 194 -15.56 -15.39 -24.18
C ILE A 194 -14.26 -14.56 -24.27
N PRO A 195 -13.17 -14.95 -23.59
CA PRO A 195 -11.90 -14.24 -23.67
C PRO A 195 -11.29 -14.37 -25.07
N SER A 196 -10.75 -13.28 -25.61
CA SER A 196 -10.03 -13.28 -26.88
C SER A 196 -9.04 -12.11 -26.96
N ALA A 197 -7.84 -12.38 -27.44
CA ALA A 197 -6.79 -11.38 -27.65
C ALA A 197 -7.11 -10.39 -28.78
N TYR A 198 -8.15 -10.69 -29.59
CA TYR A 198 -8.54 -9.90 -30.75
C TYR A 198 -9.71 -8.95 -30.47
N LEU A 199 -10.28 -8.96 -29.25
CA LEU A 199 -11.28 -7.97 -28.85
C LEU A 199 -10.60 -6.62 -28.65
N VAL A 200 -11.16 -5.57 -29.25
CA VAL A 200 -10.69 -4.20 -29.07
C VAL A 200 -11.32 -3.65 -27.82
N VAL A 201 -10.55 -3.62 -26.74
CA VAL A 201 -10.94 -2.99 -25.48
C VAL A 201 -10.37 -1.57 -25.49
N PRO A 202 -11.19 -0.52 -25.60
CA PRO A 202 -10.67 0.84 -25.50
C PRO A 202 -10.07 1.04 -24.11
N SER A 203 -8.83 1.51 -24.05
CA SER A 203 -8.21 1.94 -22.80
C SER A 203 -9.06 3.06 -22.22
N THR A 204 -10.00 2.77 -21.33
CA THR A 204 -10.61 3.80 -20.49
C THR A 204 -9.44 4.37 -19.69
N SER A 205 -8.91 5.52 -20.08
CA SER A 205 -8.05 6.28 -19.20
C SER A 205 -8.95 6.69 -18.04
N THR A 206 -9.00 5.86 -17.01
CA THR A 206 -9.74 6.19 -15.81
C THR A 206 -9.17 7.52 -15.33
N PRO A 207 -9.98 8.58 -15.21
CA PRO A 207 -9.45 9.91 -14.95
C PRO A 207 -8.59 9.86 -13.69
N THR A 208 -7.37 10.38 -13.75
CA THR A 208 -6.49 10.46 -12.59
C THR A 208 -6.35 11.89 -12.11
N VAL A 209 -6.03 12.05 -10.83
CA VAL A 209 -5.78 13.34 -10.21
C VAL A 209 -4.56 13.26 -9.29
N ARG A 210 -3.78 14.34 -9.25
CA ARG A 210 -2.76 14.49 -8.22
C ARG A 210 -3.42 15.01 -6.95
N VAL A 211 -3.23 14.30 -5.85
CA VAL A 211 -3.75 14.67 -4.54
C VAL A 211 -2.60 15.17 -3.66
N SER A 212 -2.95 15.91 -2.61
CA SER A 212 -2.01 16.37 -1.59
C SER A 212 -2.71 16.41 -0.24
N HIS A 213 -1.97 16.12 0.83
CA HIS A 213 -2.48 16.16 2.19
C HIS A 213 -1.32 16.36 3.17
N THR A 214 -1.64 16.75 4.41
CA THR A 214 -0.65 16.81 5.49
C THR A 214 -0.20 15.38 5.84
N ARG A 215 1.12 15.21 5.95
CA ARG A 215 1.77 13.98 6.39
C ARG A 215 2.37 14.22 7.78
N GLU A 216 2.24 13.24 8.65
CA GLU A 216 2.69 13.36 10.03
C GLU A 216 2.92 11.96 10.61
N PHE A 217 4.09 11.73 11.19
CA PHE A 217 4.37 10.51 11.94
C PHE A 217 3.74 10.61 13.34
N ARG A 218 2.92 9.62 13.70
CA ARG A 218 2.15 9.59 14.94
C ARG A 218 2.37 8.23 15.60
N GLY A 219 3.43 8.17 16.41
CA GLY A 219 3.90 6.95 17.06
C GLY A 219 3.60 6.90 18.55
N ALA A 220 3.49 5.69 19.11
CA ALA A 220 3.46 5.47 20.55
C ALA A 220 4.40 4.32 20.93
N TRP A 221 5.19 4.49 22.00
CA TRP A 221 5.99 3.40 22.55
C TRP A 221 5.11 2.44 23.35
N ILE A 222 5.26 1.14 23.07
CA ILE A 222 4.67 0.04 23.82
C ILE A 222 5.81 -0.68 24.55
N THR A 223 5.95 -0.38 25.83
CA THR A 223 7.01 -0.85 26.72
C THR A 223 6.63 -2.19 27.32
N THR A 224 7.53 -3.17 27.21
CA THR A 224 7.29 -4.52 27.72
C THR A 224 8.12 -4.85 28.95
N VAL A 225 9.27 -4.20 29.11
CA VAL A 225 10.07 -4.29 30.33
C VAL A 225 9.24 -3.85 31.52
N TRP A 226 9.36 -4.57 32.64
CA TRP A 226 8.54 -4.36 33.84
C TRP A 226 7.02 -4.46 33.63
N ASN A 227 6.57 -5.01 32.50
CA ASN A 227 5.16 -5.01 32.12
C ASN A 227 4.52 -3.61 32.15
N SER A 228 5.29 -2.56 31.78
CA SER A 228 4.83 -1.16 31.93
C SER A 228 3.64 -0.81 31.04
N ASP A 229 3.56 -1.34 29.82
CA ASP A 229 2.41 -1.13 28.94
C ASP A 229 1.77 -2.47 28.50
N TRP A 230 2.58 -3.41 27.99
CA TRP A 230 2.07 -4.68 27.49
C TRP A 230 3.10 -5.83 27.58
N PRO A 231 2.68 -7.07 27.92
CA PRO A 231 1.40 -7.39 28.53
C PRO A 231 1.27 -6.73 29.91
N SER A 232 0.05 -6.49 30.38
CA SER A 232 -0.22 -5.75 31.64
C SER A 232 0.41 -6.39 32.87
N LYS A 233 0.68 -7.69 32.80
CA LYS A 233 1.52 -8.45 33.74
C LYS A 233 2.08 -9.70 33.06
N ALA A 234 3.14 -10.25 33.63
CA ALA A 234 3.66 -11.53 33.20
C ALA A 234 2.71 -12.68 33.60
N GLY A 235 2.72 -13.77 32.83
CA GLY A 235 1.95 -14.99 33.12
C GLY A 235 0.48 -14.96 32.68
N LEU A 236 0.06 -13.94 31.93
CA LEU A 236 -1.23 -13.94 31.25
C LEU A 236 -1.34 -15.09 30.24
N SER A 237 -2.55 -15.59 30.00
CA SER A 237 -2.78 -16.56 28.93
C SER A 237 -2.51 -15.93 27.57
N THR A 238 -2.19 -16.75 26.56
CA THR A 238 -2.01 -16.28 25.18
C THR A 238 -3.18 -15.43 24.68
N THR A 239 -4.42 -15.87 24.94
CA THR A 239 -5.61 -15.11 24.56
C THR A 239 -5.65 -13.73 25.23
N GLN A 240 -5.35 -13.63 26.53
CA GLN A 240 -5.33 -12.35 27.22
C GLN A 240 -4.25 -11.40 26.68
N GLN A 241 -3.05 -11.93 26.42
CA GLN A 241 -1.98 -11.13 25.81
C GLN A 241 -2.38 -10.60 24.43
N GLN A 242 -3.03 -11.43 23.61
CA GLN A 242 -3.54 -11.07 22.29
C GLN A 242 -4.65 -10.00 22.38
N GLU A 243 -5.62 -10.18 23.27
CA GLU A 243 -6.73 -9.26 23.49
C GLU A 243 -6.24 -7.89 23.95
N GLU A 244 -5.30 -7.83 24.91
CA GLU A 244 -4.71 -6.57 25.37
C GLU A 244 -3.98 -5.84 24.23
N LEU A 245 -3.17 -6.56 23.45
CA LEU A 245 -2.45 -5.94 22.33
C LEU A 245 -3.42 -5.41 21.26
N VAL A 246 -4.44 -6.20 20.92
CA VAL A 246 -5.49 -5.80 19.97
C VAL A 246 -6.23 -4.56 20.48
N ALA A 247 -6.52 -4.48 21.78
CA ALA A 247 -7.17 -3.31 22.37
C ALA A 247 -6.30 -2.06 22.23
N ILE A 248 -5.00 -2.16 22.52
CA ILE A 248 -4.03 -1.06 22.34
C ILE A 248 -4.01 -0.59 20.88
N LEU A 249 -3.80 -1.52 19.93
CA LEU A 249 -3.72 -1.20 18.51
C LEU A 249 -5.03 -0.59 17.98
N THR A 250 -6.17 -1.09 18.45
CA THR A 250 -7.49 -0.56 18.07
C THR A 250 -7.68 0.86 18.61
N ARG A 251 -7.27 1.14 19.85
CA ARG A 251 -7.34 2.48 20.42
C ARG A 251 -6.47 3.47 19.64
N LEU A 252 -5.24 3.10 19.31
CA LEU A 252 -4.34 3.95 18.53
C LEU A 252 -4.90 4.23 17.11
N GLN A 253 -5.50 3.24 16.45
CA GLN A 253 -6.17 3.43 15.16
C GLN A 253 -7.33 4.43 15.27
N GLN A 254 -8.18 4.31 16.29
CA GLN A 254 -9.31 5.23 16.53
C GLN A 254 -8.86 6.69 16.71
N LEU A 255 -7.66 6.88 17.27
CA LEU A 255 -7.05 8.18 17.51
C LEU A 255 -6.20 8.68 16.33
N ASN A 256 -6.29 8.02 15.16
CA ASN A 256 -5.53 8.31 13.95
C ASN A 256 -4.00 8.32 14.13
N PHE A 257 -3.48 7.47 15.02
CA PHE A 257 -2.06 7.11 15.03
C PHE A 257 -1.75 6.22 13.82
N ASN A 258 -0.49 6.22 13.39
CA ASN A 258 -0.04 5.46 12.22
C ASN A 258 1.20 4.58 12.47
N ALA A 259 1.74 4.57 13.70
CA ALA A 259 2.85 3.69 14.05
C ALA A 259 2.83 3.26 15.53
N VAL A 260 3.38 2.08 15.81
CA VAL A 260 3.71 1.60 17.15
C VAL A 260 5.17 1.22 17.24
N ILE A 261 5.80 1.58 18.35
CA ILE A 261 7.19 1.27 18.65
C ILE A 261 7.17 0.20 19.75
N LEU A 262 7.16 -1.06 19.34
CA LEU A 262 6.95 -2.20 20.23
C LEU A 262 8.28 -2.73 20.73
N GLN A 263 8.49 -2.77 22.04
CA GLN A 263 9.68 -3.36 22.62
C GLN A 263 9.70 -4.88 22.41
N VAL A 264 10.62 -5.38 21.60
CA VAL A 264 10.73 -6.81 21.28
C VAL A 264 11.93 -7.48 21.95
N ARG A 265 12.91 -6.67 22.38
CA ARG A 265 14.11 -7.10 23.12
C ARG A 265 14.41 -6.13 24.28
N PRO A 266 13.81 -6.35 25.46
CA PRO A 266 14.00 -5.47 26.61
C PRO A 266 15.31 -5.68 27.37
N GLU A 267 15.79 -6.93 27.53
CA GLU A 267 16.97 -7.21 28.37
C GLU A 267 17.74 -8.48 27.97
N GLY A 268 18.13 -8.59 26.69
CA GLY A 268 18.85 -9.78 26.20
C GLY A 268 17.95 -11.00 25.97
N ASP A 269 16.65 -10.76 25.82
CA ASP A 269 15.59 -11.74 25.63
C ASP A 269 14.64 -11.34 24.49
N ALA A 270 13.72 -12.22 24.11
CA ALA A 270 12.85 -12.03 22.94
C ALA A 270 11.36 -12.16 23.28
N LEU A 271 10.56 -11.22 22.78
CA LEU A 271 9.10 -11.32 22.71
C LEU A 271 8.63 -11.95 21.39
N TYR A 272 9.44 -12.85 20.85
CA TYR A 272 9.25 -13.53 19.57
C TYR A 272 10.06 -14.82 19.57
N ALA A 273 9.73 -15.75 18.67
CA ALA A 273 10.47 -17.00 18.57
C ALA A 273 11.89 -16.72 18.07
N SER A 274 12.90 -17.12 18.86
CA SER A 274 14.31 -16.85 18.56
C SER A 274 15.17 -18.03 18.97
N GLU A 275 16.11 -18.41 18.09
CA GLU A 275 17.21 -19.33 18.43
C GLU A 275 18.40 -18.56 19.04
N LEU A 276 18.41 -17.25 18.86
CA LEU A 276 19.48 -16.38 19.31
C LEU A 276 19.22 -15.80 20.69
N GLU A 277 17.99 -15.67 21.19
CA GLU A 277 17.74 -15.14 22.54
C GLU A 277 16.68 -15.99 23.23
N PRO A 278 16.73 -16.14 24.57
CA PRO A 278 15.68 -16.84 25.29
C PRO A 278 14.36 -16.03 25.22
N TRP A 279 13.24 -16.72 25.38
CA TRP A 279 11.95 -16.05 25.58
C TRP A 279 11.98 -15.10 26.77
N SER A 280 11.34 -13.95 26.61
CA SER A 280 11.24 -12.92 27.63
C SER A 280 10.41 -13.36 28.83
N ALA A 281 10.94 -13.11 30.03
CA ALA A 281 10.20 -13.36 31.27
C ALA A 281 8.98 -12.45 31.41
N TRP A 282 8.95 -11.30 30.71
CA TRP A 282 7.82 -10.36 30.73
C TRP A 282 6.54 -10.94 30.12
N LEU A 283 6.63 -12.02 29.34
CA LEU A 283 5.46 -12.74 28.82
C LEU A 283 4.90 -13.74 29.83
N THR A 284 5.75 -14.60 30.40
CA THR A 284 5.30 -15.80 31.13
C THR A 284 5.66 -15.81 32.62
N GLY A 285 6.46 -14.86 33.06
CA GLY A 285 7.07 -14.81 34.39
C GLY A 285 8.35 -15.66 34.50
N THR A 286 8.75 -16.38 33.44
CA THR A 286 9.93 -17.25 33.42
C THR A 286 10.71 -17.08 32.12
N GLN A 287 11.96 -16.61 32.20
CA GLN A 287 12.82 -16.47 31.02
C GLN A 287 13.05 -17.84 30.36
N GLY A 288 13.06 -17.88 29.03
CA GLY A 288 13.21 -19.10 28.23
C GLY A 288 11.91 -19.88 28.01
N LYS A 289 10.81 -19.53 28.68
CA LYS A 289 9.51 -20.17 28.50
C LYS A 289 8.65 -19.39 27.50
N ALA A 290 8.24 -20.06 26.43
CA ALA A 290 7.29 -19.53 25.45
C ALA A 290 5.87 -19.39 26.05
N PRO A 291 5.02 -18.49 25.51
CA PRO A 291 3.59 -18.45 25.85
C PRO A 291 2.89 -19.79 25.57
N GLU A 292 1.83 -20.09 26.34
CA GLU A 292 1.03 -21.31 26.20
C GLU A 292 -0.48 -20.96 26.22
N PRO A 293 -1.29 -21.40 25.22
CA PRO A 293 -0.89 -22.06 23.97
C PRO A 293 0.12 -21.28 23.15
N PHE A 294 1.01 -21.97 22.44
CA PHE A 294 2.08 -21.32 21.67
C PHE A 294 1.53 -20.27 20.69
N TYR A 295 2.15 -19.09 20.70
CA TYR A 295 2.08 -18.11 19.63
C TYR A 295 3.37 -17.28 19.59
N ASP A 296 3.68 -16.70 18.43
CA ASP A 296 4.74 -15.71 18.30
C ASP A 296 4.14 -14.29 18.45
N PRO A 297 4.47 -13.56 19.53
CA PRO A 297 3.84 -12.27 19.81
C PRO A 297 4.20 -11.17 18.82
N LEU A 298 5.43 -11.13 18.30
CA LEU A 298 5.83 -10.15 17.28
C LEU A 298 5.11 -10.41 15.96
N GLN A 299 5.02 -11.66 15.53
CA GLN A 299 4.27 -12.02 14.32
C GLN A 299 2.79 -11.62 14.43
N PHE A 300 2.20 -11.87 15.61
CA PHE A 300 0.82 -11.47 15.89
C PHE A 300 0.65 -9.94 15.90
N ALA A 301 1.57 -9.21 16.55
CA ALA A 301 1.56 -7.75 16.60
C ALA A 301 1.58 -7.13 15.20
N ILE A 302 2.46 -7.61 14.32
CA ILE A 302 2.58 -7.14 12.93
C ILE A 302 1.28 -7.36 12.18
N ALA A 303 0.73 -8.58 12.23
CA ALA A 303 -0.52 -8.91 11.54
C ALA A 303 -1.69 -8.02 11.99
N GLU A 304 -1.84 -7.81 13.30
CA GLU A 304 -2.93 -7.00 13.85
C GLU A 304 -2.73 -5.49 13.62
N ALA A 305 -1.49 -4.99 13.69
CA ALA A 305 -1.18 -3.60 13.42
C ALA A 305 -1.39 -3.26 11.94
N HIS A 306 -0.94 -4.13 11.03
CA HIS A 306 -1.08 -3.92 9.59
C HIS A 306 -2.54 -3.92 9.12
N LYS A 307 -3.40 -4.78 9.69
CA LYS A 307 -4.85 -4.74 9.47
C LYS A 307 -5.46 -3.36 9.80
N ARG A 308 -4.86 -2.66 10.75
CA ARG A 308 -5.27 -1.34 11.26
C ARG A 308 -4.49 -0.18 10.66
N ASN A 309 -3.64 -0.44 9.67
CA ASN A 309 -2.78 0.54 9.04
C ASN A 309 -1.80 1.24 9.99
N LEU A 310 -1.31 0.51 10.99
CA LEU A 310 -0.24 0.93 11.89
C LEU A 310 1.07 0.31 11.42
N GLU A 311 2.13 1.10 11.32
CA GLU A 311 3.50 0.61 11.17
C GLU A 311 4.00 -0.05 12.46
N VAL A 312 4.74 -1.15 12.36
CA VAL A 312 5.41 -1.78 13.51
C VAL A 312 6.91 -1.51 13.45
N HIS A 313 7.37 -0.70 14.38
CA HIS A 313 8.78 -0.44 14.61
C HIS A 313 9.24 -1.36 15.75
N ALA A 314 10.02 -2.40 15.41
CA ALA A 314 10.55 -3.33 16.41
C ALA A 314 11.66 -2.64 17.21
N TRP A 315 11.42 -2.46 18.50
CA TRP A 315 12.32 -1.77 19.42
C TRP A 315 13.22 -2.75 20.19
N PHE A 316 14.52 -2.52 20.07
CA PHE A 316 15.56 -3.29 20.74
C PHE A 316 16.33 -2.39 21.70
N ASN A 317 16.52 -2.87 22.94
CA ASN A 317 17.65 -2.45 23.73
C ASN A 317 18.86 -3.29 23.28
N PRO A 318 20.00 -2.71 22.86
CA PRO A 318 21.12 -3.48 22.30
C PRO A 318 22.02 -4.16 23.35
N TYR A 319 22.27 -3.53 24.51
CA TYR A 319 23.35 -3.94 25.42
C TYR A 319 22.90 -4.26 26.85
N ARG A 320 21.67 -3.95 27.23
CA ARG A 320 21.14 -4.38 28.53
C ARG A 320 21.02 -5.90 28.55
N ALA A 321 21.71 -6.54 29.49
CA ALA A 321 21.63 -7.99 29.72
C ALA A 321 20.64 -8.35 30.82
N LYS A 322 20.39 -7.43 31.77
CA LYS A 322 19.37 -7.61 32.81
C LYS A 322 19.05 -6.31 33.53
N THR A 323 17.77 -6.06 33.78
CA THR A 323 17.27 -4.91 34.56
C THR A 323 17.50 -5.03 36.06
N THR A 324 17.59 -6.25 36.59
CA THR A 324 17.83 -6.48 38.01
C THR A 324 18.50 -7.83 38.28
N ILE A 325 19.61 -7.83 39.01
CA ILE A 325 20.28 -9.06 39.48
C ILE A 325 19.50 -9.79 40.58
N LYS A 326 18.45 -9.17 41.13
CA LYS A 326 17.65 -9.74 42.22
C LYS A 326 16.57 -10.71 41.75
N SER A 327 16.25 -10.79 40.45
CA SER A 327 15.14 -11.60 39.94
C SER A 327 15.57 -12.66 38.94
N GLY A 328 15.25 -13.94 39.22
CA GLY A 328 15.47 -15.08 38.33
C GLY A 328 16.95 -15.29 37.93
N SER A 329 17.28 -16.42 37.32
CA SER A 329 18.57 -16.60 36.65
C SER A 329 18.40 -16.43 35.14
N ASN A 330 19.42 -15.93 34.45
CA ASN A 330 19.41 -16.00 33.00
C ASN A 330 19.53 -17.46 32.54
N VAL A 331 18.93 -17.81 31.40
CA VAL A 331 18.95 -19.16 30.85
C VAL A 331 19.54 -19.19 29.44
N ARG A 332 20.09 -20.33 29.01
CA ARG A 332 20.57 -20.48 27.62
C ARG A 332 19.42 -20.20 26.62
N PRO A 333 19.70 -19.53 25.49
CA PRO A 333 21.00 -19.16 24.95
C PRO A 333 21.51 -17.76 25.35
N HIS A 334 21.02 -17.15 26.45
CA HIS A 334 21.38 -15.78 26.86
C HIS A 334 22.90 -15.54 26.98
N ILE A 335 23.39 -14.38 26.55
CA ILE A 335 24.83 -14.07 26.52
C ILE A 335 25.48 -14.08 27.91
N ALA A 336 24.77 -13.65 28.96
CA ALA A 336 25.26 -13.75 30.34
C ALA A 336 25.47 -15.20 30.82
N VAL A 337 24.95 -16.20 30.10
CA VAL A 337 25.14 -17.63 30.38
C VAL A 337 26.17 -18.26 29.44
N THR A 338 26.14 -17.90 28.15
CA THR A 338 27.06 -18.49 27.15
C THR A 338 28.43 -17.83 27.16
N ASN A 339 28.51 -16.56 27.54
CA ASN A 339 29.70 -15.70 27.54
C ASN A 339 29.68 -14.77 28.77
N PRO A 340 29.69 -15.30 30.00
CA PRO A 340 29.65 -14.48 31.21
C PRO A 340 30.82 -13.50 31.31
N GLU A 341 31.95 -13.78 30.66
CA GLU A 341 33.15 -12.93 30.64
C GLU A 341 32.97 -11.57 29.96
N VAL A 342 31.92 -11.41 29.14
CA VAL A 342 31.63 -10.16 28.40
C VAL A 342 30.43 -9.39 28.97
N VAL A 343 29.90 -9.83 30.12
CA VAL A 343 28.75 -9.23 30.80
C VAL A 343 29.17 -8.80 32.19
N TYR A 344 28.90 -7.53 32.51
CA TYR A 344 29.34 -6.93 33.76
C TYR A 344 28.15 -6.52 34.62
N GLN A 345 28.32 -6.66 35.93
CA GLN A 345 27.39 -6.05 36.88
C GLN A 345 27.60 -4.52 36.89
N TRP A 346 26.51 -3.79 36.74
CA TRP A 346 26.49 -2.34 36.82
C TRP A 346 25.40 -1.91 37.82
N GLY A 347 25.80 -1.63 39.05
CA GLY A 347 24.87 -1.43 40.16
C GLY A 347 24.00 -2.67 40.38
N ASN A 348 22.69 -2.54 40.18
CA ASN A 348 21.73 -3.64 40.27
C ASN A 348 21.46 -4.32 38.92
N GLN A 349 22.11 -3.91 37.83
CA GLN A 349 21.86 -4.41 36.46
C GLN A 349 22.99 -5.30 35.96
N LEU A 350 22.74 -6.00 34.85
CA LEU A 350 23.78 -6.60 34.02
C LEU A 350 23.85 -5.89 32.67
N TRP A 351 25.06 -5.63 32.19
CA TRP A 351 25.33 -4.92 30.94
C TRP A 351 26.37 -5.65 30.10
N MET A 352 26.13 -5.73 28.79
CA MET A 352 27.07 -6.32 27.83
C MET A 352 28.13 -5.28 27.46
N ASP A 353 29.41 -5.68 27.33
CA ASP A 353 30.50 -4.79 26.90
C ASP A 353 30.37 -4.41 25.41
N PRO A 354 30.04 -3.15 25.05
CA PRO A 354 29.88 -2.75 23.65
C PRO A 354 31.17 -2.81 22.84
N GLY A 355 32.34 -2.88 23.49
CA GLY A 355 33.65 -2.94 22.84
C GLY A 355 34.08 -4.34 22.43
N ILE A 356 33.36 -5.39 22.81
CA ILE A 356 33.74 -6.77 22.50
C ILE A 356 33.02 -7.26 21.24
N LYS A 357 33.79 -7.83 20.30
CA LYS A 357 33.28 -8.31 19.01
C LYS A 357 32.10 -9.28 19.13
N ILE A 358 32.12 -10.23 20.08
CA ILE A 358 31.02 -11.18 20.23
C ILE A 358 29.71 -10.51 20.67
N VAL A 359 29.78 -9.45 21.47
CA VAL A 359 28.61 -8.64 21.87
C VAL A 359 28.07 -7.88 20.66
N GLN A 360 28.95 -7.23 19.89
CA GLN A 360 28.60 -6.51 18.67
C GLN A 360 27.94 -7.45 17.64
N ASP A 361 28.54 -8.63 17.42
CA ASP A 361 28.00 -9.64 16.50
C ASP A 361 26.65 -10.17 16.99
N ARG A 362 26.50 -10.44 18.29
CA ARG A 362 25.24 -10.90 18.87
C ARG A 362 24.12 -9.87 18.67
N ALA A 363 24.35 -8.62 19.07
CA ALA A 363 23.36 -7.56 18.92
C ALA A 363 22.98 -7.34 17.43
N TYR A 364 23.97 -7.34 16.53
CA TYR A 364 23.71 -7.23 15.09
C TYR A 364 22.91 -8.42 14.56
N ASN A 365 23.32 -9.64 14.86
CA ASN A 365 22.69 -10.85 14.34
C ASN A 365 21.25 -10.99 14.83
N VAL A 366 20.97 -10.65 16.10
CA VAL A 366 19.60 -10.67 16.66
C VAL A 366 18.69 -9.68 15.92
N ILE A 367 19.15 -8.45 15.69
CA ILE A 367 18.35 -7.44 14.99
C ILE A 367 18.14 -7.83 13.52
N ILE A 368 19.18 -8.27 12.82
CA ILE A 368 19.09 -8.67 11.40
C ILE A 368 18.28 -9.95 11.21
N ASP A 369 18.28 -10.87 12.17
CA ASP A 369 17.39 -12.03 12.15
C ASP A 369 15.92 -11.60 12.16
N VAL A 370 15.55 -10.64 13.02
CA VAL A 370 14.18 -10.09 13.02
C VAL A 370 13.85 -9.41 11.69
N VAL A 371 14.76 -8.57 11.17
CA VAL A 371 14.60 -7.94 9.87
C VAL A 371 14.36 -8.98 8.78
N ARG A 372 15.09 -10.10 8.79
CA ARG A 372 14.94 -11.17 7.80
C ARG A 372 13.59 -11.87 7.90
N ARG A 373 13.18 -12.27 9.10
CA ARG A 373 12.04 -13.18 9.32
C ARG A 373 10.69 -12.48 9.41
N TYR A 374 10.64 -11.27 9.96
CA TYR A 374 9.37 -10.59 10.24
C TYR A 374 9.11 -9.44 9.27
N ASP A 375 7.83 -9.15 9.04
CA ASP A 375 7.38 -8.05 8.18
C ASP A 375 7.29 -6.71 8.93
N ILE A 376 8.36 -6.35 9.66
CA ILE A 376 8.46 -5.08 10.38
C ILE A 376 8.62 -3.90 9.41
N ASP A 377 8.15 -2.73 9.82
CA ASP A 377 8.29 -1.49 9.03
C ASP A 377 9.58 -0.72 9.39
N ALA A 378 10.06 -0.88 10.63
CA ALA A 378 11.34 -0.32 11.05
C ALA A 378 12.01 -1.12 12.17
N VAL A 379 13.34 -0.95 12.26
CA VAL A 379 14.12 -1.18 13.48
C VAL A 379 14.20 0.12 14.27
N HIS A 380 14.00 0.03 15.59
CA HIS A 380 14.13 1.14 16.53
C HIS A 380 15.11 0.80 17.65
N LEU A 381 16.03 1.71 17.97
CA LEU A 381 16.83 1.66 19.21
C LEU A 381 16.41 2.82 20.12
N ASP A 382 16.45 2.61 21.43
CA ASP A 382 16.27 3.66 22.43
C ASP A 382 17.61 4.32 22.81
N ASP A 383 17.66 4.94 23.98
CA ASP A 383 18.76 5.78 24.48
C ASP A 383 19.86 4.98 25.21
N TYR A 384 19.72 3.66 25.36
CA TYR A 384 20.64 2.84 26.13
C TYR A 384 21.77 2.27 25.26
N PHE A 385 22.94 2.92 25.33
CA PHE A 385 24.18 2.46 24.73
C PHE A 385 25.12 1.89 25.81
N TYR A 386 26.07 2.70 26.30
CA TYR A 386 26.63 2.43 27.63
C TYR A 386 25.58 2.77 28.70
N PRO A 387 25.65 2.14 29.89
CA PRO A 387 24.65 2.37 30.91
C PRO A 387 24.78 3.78 31.52
N TYR A 388 23.68 4.28 32.08
CA TYR A 388 23.69 5.52 32.85
C TYR A 388 24.75 5.47 33.96
N PRO A 389 25.51 6.57 34.18
CA PRO A 389 26.66 6.56 35.06
C PRO A 389 26.27 6.34 36.53
N ILE A 390 27.08 5.58 37.26
CA ILE A 390 27.05 5.49 38.72
C ILE A 390 28.19 6.36 39.24
N GLN A 391 27.86 7.27 40.17
CA GLN A 391 28.84 8.20 40.71
C GLN A 391 30.07 7.47 41.28
N GLY A 392 31.27 7.88 40.85
CA GLY A 392 32.53 7.32 41.30
C GLY A 392 32.90 5.96 40.67
N GLN A 393 32.10 5.42 39.75
CA GLN A 393 32.39 4.16 39.07
C GLN A 393 32.66 4.39 37.57
N SER A 394 33.65 3.66 37.03
CA SER A 394 33.86 3.55 35.59
C SER A 394 33.30 2.22 35.10
N PHE A 395 32.76 2.22 33.89
CA PHE A 395 32.32 0.97 33.24
C PHE A 395 33.51 0.00 33.13
N PRO A 396 33.35 -1.29 33.49
CA PRO A 396 34.47 -2.22 33.68
C PRO A 396 34.99 -2.86 32.37
N ASP A 397 35.22 -2.06 31.34
CA ASP A 397 35.76 -2.46 30.02
C ASP A 397 37.29 -2.27 29.91
N ASN A 398 37.99 -2.09 31.04
CA ASN A 398 39.43 -1.82 31.07
C ASN A 398 40.26 -2.93 30.40
N LYS A 399 39.86 -4.19 30.55
CA LYS A 399 40.51 -5.33 29.89
C LYS A 399 40.37 -5.24 28.37
N THR A 400 39.16 -4.98 27.89
CA THR A 400 38.84 -4.83 26.46
C THR A 400 39.61 -3.65 25.85
N TYR A 401 39.64 -2.52 26.54
CA TYR A 401 40.38 -1.33 26.10
C TYR A 401 41.90 -1.56 26.10
N ALA A 402 42.45 -2.24 27.11
CA ALA A 402 43.87 -2.57 27.15
C ALA A 402 44.28 -3.49 25.97
N ALA A 403 43.43 -4.45 25.61
CA ALA A 403 43.63 -5.28 24.42
C ALA A 403 43.62 -4.45 23.13
N TYR A 404 42.67 -3.51 22.99
CA TYR A 404 42.64 -2.56 21.87
C TYR A 404 43.93 -1.74 21.76
N LYS A 405 44.41 -1.17 22.87
CA LYS A 405 45.67 -0.40 22.90
C LYS A 405 46.88 -1.28 22.56
N SER A 406 46.93 -2.51 23.06
CA SER A 406 48.01 -3.46 22.78
C SER A 406 48.04 -3.88 21.31
N ALA A 407 46.89 -3.91 20.64
CA ALA A 407 46.76 -4.15 19.20
C ALA A 407 47.07 -2.90 18.34
N GLY A 408 47.61 -1.82 18.92
CA GLY A 408 47.99 -0.60 18.21
C GLY A 408 46.92 0.49 18.14
N GLY A 409 45.80 0.33 18.86
CA GLY A 409 44.73 1.32 18.93
C GLY A 409 45.20 2.67 19.48
N GLN A 410 44.75 3.77 18.86
CA GLN A 410 45.22 5.14 19.18
C GLN A 410 44.19 6.01 19.88
N LEU A 411 42.90 5.64 19.86
CA LEU A 411 41.84 6.44 20.47
C LEU A 411 41.97 6.53 21.99
N SER A 412 41.49 7.64 22.55
CA SER A 412 41.23 7.74 23.98
C SER A 412 40.12 6.76 24.38
N LEU A 413 40.01 6.41 25.68
CA LEU A 413 38.97 5.49 26.15
C LEU A 413 37.57 5.97 25.72
N ASN A 414 37.28 7.26 25.89
CA ASN A 414 35.96 7.81 25.57
C ASN A 414 35.69 7.83 24.05
N ASP A 415 36.71 8.15 23.23
CA ASP A 415 36.57 8.10 21.77
C ASP A 415 36.44 6.67 21.27
N TRP A 416 37.14 5.72 21.89
CA TRP A 416 37.03 4.30 21.58
C TRP A 416 35.63 3.76 21.91
N ARG A 417 35.08 4.10 23.09
CA ARG A 417 33.70 3.75 23.47
C ARG A 417 32.67 4.30 22.46
N ARG A 418 32.80 5.58 22.05
CA ARG A 418 31.96 6.17 20.99
C ARG A 418 32.14 5.45 19.66
N GLN A 419 33.37 5.14 19.26
CA GLN A 419 33.65 4.43 18.02
C GLN A 419 32.97 3.05 18.02
N ASN A 420 32.96 2.31 19.13
CA ASN A 420 32.28 1.02 19.21
C ASN A 420 30.76 1.15 18.96
N VAL A 421 30.13 2.16 19.55
CA VAL A 421 28.71 2.45 19.31
C VAL A 421 28.46 2.88 17.86
N ASP A 422 29.28 3.79 17.34
CA ASP A 422 29.19 4.29 15.96
C ASP A 422 29.29 3.16 14.94
N GLN A 423 30.25 2.25 15.11
CA GLN A 423 30.42 1.11 14.21
C GLN A 423 29.20 0.19 14.25
N MET A 424 28.59 -0.01 15.41
CA MET A 424 27.37 -0.79 15.52
C MET A 424 26.19 -0.10 14.80
N VAL A 425 26.01 1.21 14.97
CA VAL A 425 24.96 2.00 14.28
C VAL A 425 25.16 1.98 12.76
N LEU A 426 26.39 2.19 12.29
CA LEU A 426 26.72 2.12 10.87
C LEU A 426 26.47 0.73 10.29
N ARG A 427 26.93 -0.31 11.00
CA ARG A 427 26.75 -1.71 10.59
C ARG A 427 25.26 -2.06 10.50
N LEU A 428 24.44 -1.64 11.46
CA LEU A 428 22.98 -1.82 11.42
C LEU A 428 22.35 -1.08 10.24
N SER A 429 22.72 0.19 10.01
CA SER A 429 22.22 0.98 8.88
C SER A 429 22.41 0.25 7.56
N GLN A 430 23.61 -0.28 7.32
CA GLN A 430 23.97 -1.00 6.11
C GLN A 430 23.30 -2.37 6.06
N GLY A 431 23.34 -3.13 7.16
CA GLY A 431 22.79 -4.48 7.24
C GLY A 431 21.28 -4.54 7.06
N ILE A 432 20.54 -3.58 7.64
CA ILE A 432 19.08 -3.47 7.48
C ILE A 432 18.74 -3.22 6.00
N LYS A 433 19.36 -2.21 5.38
CA LYS A 433 19.15 -1.85 3.98
C LYS A 433 19.50 -2.99 3.02
N ALA A 434 20.59 -3.71 3.28
CA ALA A 434 21.00 -4.86 2.50
C ALA A 434 20.06 -6.06 2.66
N THR A 435 19.41 -6.22 3.81
CA THR A 435 18.50 -7.34 4.09
C THR A 435 17.09 -7.08 3.57
N LYS A 436 16.52 -5.90 3.86
CA LYS A 436 15.20 -5.46 3.39
C LYS A 436 15.23 -3.95 3.11
N PRO A 437 15.33 -3.52 1.84
CA PRO A 437 15.48 -2.11 1.46
C PRO A 437 14.33 -1.18 1.87
N ASP A 438 13.15 -1.71 2.22
CA ASP A 438 12.02 -0.88 2.66
C ASP A 438 11.92 -0.75 4.19
N VAL A 439 12.74 -1.51 4.95
CA VAL A 439 12.78 -1.40 6.41
C VAL A 439 13.58 -0.17 6.80
N LYS A 440 12.95 0.66 7.64
CA LYS A 440 13.52 1.91 8.14
C LYS A 440 14.43 1.62 9.34
N PHE A 441 15.41 2.49 9.58
CA PHE A 441 16.22 2.45 10.79
C PHE A 441 16.11 3.77 11.54
N GLY A 442 15.68 3.75 12.79
CA GLY A 442 15.70 4.95 13.62
C GLY A 442 16.13 4.70 15.06
N ILE A 443 16.50 5.78 15.71
CA ILE A 443 17.05 5.78 17.06
C ILE A 443 16.38 6.90 17.85
N SER A 444 15.99 6.63 19.09
CA SER A 444 15.52 7.61 20.06
C SER A 444 16.64 7.92 21.08
N PRO A 445 17.55 8.85 20.76
CA PRO A 445 18.61 9.21 21.69
C PRO A 445 18.06 10.07 22.84
N PHE A 446 18.86 10.21 23.90
CA PHE A 446 18.62 11.21 24.92
C PHE A 446 18.46 12.61 24.28
N GLY A 447 17.48 13.40 24.75
CA GLY A 447 17.10 14.64 24.07
C GLY A 447 18.15 15.74 24.09
N ILE A 448 19.10 15.70 25.04
CA ILE A 448 20.26 16.60 25.09
C ILE A 448 21.46 15.85 24.54
N TYR A 449 22.02 16.33 23.42
CA TYR A 449 23.28 15.79 22.91
C TYR A 449 24.42 16.06 23.89
N ARG A 450 24.63 17.35 24.22
CA ARG A 450 25.62 17.83 25.19
C ARG A 450 25.15 19.14 25.85
N PRO A 451 25.45 19.39 27.12
CA PRO A 451 25.28 20.70 27.74
C PRO A 451 25.96 21.80 26.92
N GLY A 452 25.29 22.94 26.77
CA GLY A 452 25.73 24.05 25.93
C GLY A 452 25.52 23.84 24.42
N GLN A 453 24.93 22.73 23.99
CA GLN A 453 24.56 22.47 22.60
C GLN A 453 23.08 22.05 22.50
N PRO A 454 22.16 23.01 22.30
CA PRO A 454 22.38 24.44 22.02
C PRO A 454 22.76 25.29 23.26
N PRO A 455 23.28 26.52 23.08
CA PRO A 455 23.65 27.42 24.19
C PRO A 455 22.51 27.60 25.22
N GLY A 456 22.86 27.61 26.50
CA GLY A 456 21.91 27.75 27.62
C GLY A 456 21.29 26.44 28.11
N ILE A 457 21.41 25.34 27.36
CA ILE A 457 20.94 24.02 27.79
C ILE A 457 21.92 23.38 28.77
N THR A 458 21.40 22.81 29.86
CA THR A 458 22.16 22.05 30.87
C THR A 458 21.54 20.67 31.07
N GLY A 459 22.30 19.71 31.60
CA GLY A 459 21.78 18.36 31.86
C GLY A 459 22.84 17.28 31.65
N LEU A 460 22.39 16.07 31.35
CA LEU A 460 23.26 14.93 31.03
C LEU A 460 24.02 15.19 29.71
N ASP A 461 25.32 14.93 29.70
CA ASP A 461 26.13 14.90 28.47
C ASP A 461 26.10 13.50 27.87
N ALA A 462 25.08 13.21 27.04
CA ALA A 462 24.88 11.89 26.43
C ALA A 462 26.08 11.44 25.58
N TYR A 463 26.74 12.37 24.88
CA TYR A 463 27.97 12.12 24.14
C TYR A 463 29.13 11.64 25.04
N SER A 464 29.23 12.18 26.24
CA SER A 464 30.35 11.88 27.15
C SER A 464 30.07 10.68 28.07
N VAL A 465 28.82 10.44 28.47
CA VAL A 465 28.52 9.42 29.50
C VAL A 465 27.79 8.19 28.96
N LEU A 466 26.97 8.35 27.92
CA LEU A 466 26.33 7.23 27.21
C LEU A 466 27.14 6.82 25.97
N TYR A 467 28.11 7.65 25.56
CA TYR A 467 28.93 7.49 24.37
C TYR A 467 28.09 7.39 23.08
N ALA A 468 26.95 8.09 23.08
CA ALA A 468 26.02 8.17 21.97
C ALA A 468 26.29 9.43 21.14
N ASP A 469 26.96 9.29 20.00
CA ASP A 469 27.21 10.40 19.05
C ASP A 469 26.05 10.55 18.05
N ALA A 470 24.85 10.84 18.57
CA ALA A 470 23.65 10.97 17.76
C ALA A 470 23.73 12.10 16.72
N LYS A 471 24.52 13.15 17.00
CA LYS A 471 24.83 14.20 16.04
C LYS A 471 25.54 13.62 14.81
N LYS A 472 26.58 12.81 15.01
CA LYS A 472 27.28 12.14 13.90
C LYS A 472 26.37 11.21 13.11
N TRP A 473 25.54 10.42 13.78
CA TRP A 473 24.63 9.49 13.09
C TRP A 473 23.65 10.21 12.15
N LEU A 474 23.20 11.40 12.56
CA LEU A 474 22.35 12.28 11.75
C LEU A 474 23.13 12.93 10.60
N GLU A 475 24.28 13.55 10.89
CA GLU A 475 25.12 14.24 9.89
C GLU A 475 25.68 13.30 8.81
N GLN A 476 25.86 12.02 9.15
CA GLN A 476 26.29 10.98 8.21
C GLN A 476 25.10 10.25 7.56
N GLY A 477 23.86 10.52 7.99
CA GLY A 477 22.66 9.93 7.40
C GLY A 477 22.54 8.42 7.62
N TRP A 478 23.11 7.92 8.72
CA TRP A 478 23.12 6.51 9.11
C TRP A 478 21.74 6.03 9.59
N VAL A 479 20.87 6.94 10.01
CA VAL A 479 19.48 6.65 10.33
C VAL A 479 18.55 7.24 9.27
N ASP A 480 17.36 6.65 9.15
CA ASP A 480 16.24 7.22 8.39
C ASP A 480 15.45 8.24 9.25
N TYR A 481 15.46 8.08 10.57
CA TYR A 481 14.91 9.07 11.50
C TYR A 481 15.64 9.10 12.85
N LEU A 482 15.63 10.27 13.51
CA LEU A 482 15.90 10.39 14.94
C LEU A 482 14.63 10.75 15.70
N ALA A 483 14.52 10.22 16.91
CA ALA A 483 13.45 10.54 17.84
C ALA A 483 13.96 11.05 19.19
N PRO A 484 14.56 12.26 19.25
CA PRO A 484 15.16 12.76 20.49
C PRO A 484 14.12 12.82 21.62
N GLN A 485 14.49 12.31 22.79
CA GLN A 485 13.62 12.27 23.96
C GLN A 485 13.48 13.65 24.62
N LEU A 486 12.59 14.50 24.10
CA LEU A 486 12.37 15.87 24.57
C LEU A 486 11.39 15.88 25.75
N TYR A 487 11.79 15.26 26.86
CA TYR A 487 10.93 15.01 28.02
C TYR A 487 10.90 16.16 29.02
N TRP A 488 10.90 17.39 28.50
CA TRP A 488 10.88 18.62 29.28
C TRP A 488 9.81 19.56 28.75
N ARG A 489 9.35 20.46 29.62
CA ARG A 489 8.27 21.39 29.28
C ARG A 489 8.79 22.50 28.38
N THR A 490 7.90 23.10 27.61
CA THR A 490 8.16 24.26 26.77
C THR A 490 8.65 25.48 27.55
N ASP A 491 8.24 25.61 28.82
CA ASP A 491 8.62 26.72 29.71
C ASP A 491 9.91 26.48 30.52
N GLN A 492 10.50 25.28 30.45
CA GLN A 492 11.69 24.91 31.21
C GLN A 492 12.95 25.36 30.48
N THR A 493 13.47 26.54 30.80
CA THR A 493 14.55 27.20 30.03
C THR A 493 15.84 26.37 29.91
N GLN A 494 16.27 25.71 30.99
CA GLN A 494 17.52 24.93 31.00
C GLN A 494 17.45 23.62 30.18
N GLN A 495 16.25 23.16 29.82
CA GLN A 495 16.02 21.97 29.00
C GLN A 495 14.87 22.23 28.02
N SER A 496 14.85 23.42 27.41
CA SER A 496 13.67 23.90 26.69
C SER A 496 13.35 23.05 25.47
N TYR A 497 12.15 22.46 25.47
CA TYR A 497 11.63 21.66 24.36
C TYR A 497 11.76 22.34 22.97
N PRO A 498 11.25 23.58 22.75
CA PRO A 498 11.33 24.21 21.44
C PRO A 498 12.78 24.49 21.00
N VAL A 499 13.65 24.83 21.94
CA VAL A 499 15.07 25.12 21.67
C VAL A 499 15.82 23.84 21.28
N LEU A 500 15.58 22.75 22.00
CA LEU A 500 16.15 21.44 21.69
C LEU A 500 15.65 20.89 20.35
N LEU A 501 14.33 20.97 20.09
CA LEU A 501 13.77 20.52 18.82
C LEU A 501 14.38 21.28 17.64
N LYS A 502 14.46 22.61 17.76
CA LYS A 502 15.08 23.47 16.74
C LYS A 502 16.54 23.09 16.49
N TRP A 503 17.29 22.80 17.55
CA TRP A 503 18.69 22.41 17.40
C TRP A 503 18.83 21.09 16.64
N TRP A 504 18.00 20.08 16.96
CA TRP A 504 18.00 18.80 16.24
C TRP A 504 17.66 18.94 14.76
N THR A 505 16.75 19.84 14.39
CA THR A 505 16.44 20.12 12.99
C THR A 505 17.54 20.93 12.29
N GLU A 506 18.19 21.87 12.97
CA GLU A 506 19.30 22.67 12.41
C GLU A 506 20.55 21.84 12.08
N ILE A 507 20.89 20.82 12.88
CA ILE A 507 22.06 19.96 12.64
C ILE A 507 21.81 18.83 11.61
N ASN A 508 20.62 18.77 11.03
CA ASN A 508 20.16 17.70 10.15
C ASN A 508 20.62 17.87 8.69
N SER A 509 21.92 17.85 8.45
CA SER A 509 22.51 18.09 7.12
C SER A 509 22.10 17.08 6.05
N GLN A 510 21.67 15.87 6.45
CA GLN A 510 21.21 14.81 5.55
C GLN A 510 19.70 14.79 5.37
N GLN A 511 18.97 15.77 5.91
CA GLN A 511 17.51 15.88 5.76
C GLN A 511 16.76 14.59 6.14
N ARG A 512 17.16 13.95 7.24
CA ARG A 512 16.45 12.80 7.81
C ARG A 512 15.23 13.26 8.60
N HIS A 513 14.31 12.35 8.91
CA HIS A 513 13.15 12.77 9.69
C HIS A 513 13.52 12.98 11.16
N ILE A 514 12.99 14.03 11.76
CA ILE A 514 12.99 14.24 13.21
C ILE A 514 11.57 14.02 13.72
N TYR A 515 11.41 13.09 14.67
CA TYR A 515 10.14 12.86 15.37
C TYR A 515 10.32 13.19 16.84
N ALA A 516 9.65 14.21 17.35
CA ALA A 516 9.87 14.60 18.75
C ALA A 516 9.39 13.50 19.71
N GLY A 517 10.22 13.11 20.68
CA GLY A 517 9.80 12.22 21.76
C GLY A 517 9.12 13.02 22.87
N ASN A 518 7.86 12.70 23.19
CA ASN A 518 7.05 13.39 24.19
C ASN A 518 6.74 12.45 25.36
N ASN A 519 6.82 12.94 26.60
CA ASN A 519 6.58 12.12 27.80
C ASN A 519 5.16 12.33 28.36
N LEU A 520 4.22 11.49 27.96
CA LEU A 520 2.88 11.41 28.55
C LEU A 520 2.89 10.84 29.97
N GLY A 521 3.89 10.01 30.30
CA GLY A 521 4.02 9.41 31.63
C GLY A 521 4.17 10.44 32.76
N GLN A 522 4.62 11.66 32.45
CA GLN A 522 4.78 12.75 33.41
C GLN A 522 3.50 13.53 33.71
N LEU A 523 2.39 13.30 33.00
CA LEU A 523 1.12 13.97 33.20
C LEU A 523 0.61 13.83 34.65
N ASP A 524 0.91 14.81 35.50
CA ASP A 524 0.69 14.81 36.96
C ASP A 524 -0.49 15.69 37.42
N GLY A 525 -1.13 16.40 36.48
CA GLY A 525 -2.24 17.32 36.72
C GLY A 525 -1.81 18.67 37.31
N LYS A 526 -0.51 18.86 37.53
CA LYS A 526 0.08 20.04 38.16
C LYS A 526 0.97 20.77 37.17
N ALA A 527 2.26 20.42 37.16
CA ALA A 527 3.26 21.02 36.28
C ALA A 527 3.15 20.46 34.87
N TRP A 528 2.71 19.21 34.74
CA TRP A 528 2.53 18.48 33.50
C TRP A 528 1.05 18.22 33.25
N LYS A 529 0.48 19.05 32.39
CA LYS A 529 -0.92 18.97 31.97
C LYS A 529 -1.03 18.63 30.48
N SER A 530 -2.19 18.15 30.04
CA SER A 530 -2.41 17.80 28.63
C SER A 530 -2.21 18.99 27.68
N GLU A 531 -2.44 20.23 28.12
CA GLU A 531 -2.18 21.44 27.31
C GLU A 531 -0.68 21.64 27.00
N GLU A 532 0.21 21.14 27.86
CA GLU A 532 1.65 21.16 27.59
C GLU A 532 1.99 20.24 26.40
N ILE A 533 1.37 19.06 26.34
CA ILE A 533 1.53 18.14 25.20
C ILE A 533 0.95 18.76 23.91
N GLU A 534 -0.20 19.44 24.00
CA GLU A 534 -0.76 20.17 22.86
C GLU A 534 0.20 21.26 22.34
N LYS A 535 0.84 22.03 23.24
CA LYS A 535 1.86 23.00 22.86
C LYS A 535 3.03 22.33 22.15
N GLN A 536 3.54 21.22 22.69
CA GLN A 536 4.66 20.48 22.09
C GLN A 536 4.37 19.97 20.68
N VAL A 537 3.16 19.42 20.45
CA VAL A 537 2.72 18.98 19.12
C VAL A 537 2.60 20.15 18.15
N LYS A 538 2.06 21.29 18.61
CA LYS A 538 2.00 22.53 17.80
C LYS A 538 3.40 23.05 17.47
N THR A 539 4.32 23.04 18.43
CA THR A 539 5.73 23.41 18.20
C THR A 539 6.38 22.52 17.16
N SER A 540 6.17 21.20 17.21
CA SER A 540 6.66 20.25 16.21
C SER A 540 6.12 20.56 14.81
N ARG A 541 4.81 20.81 14.68
CA ARG A 541 4.18 21.19 13.40
C ARG A 541 4.69 22.51 12.82
N ASN A 542 4.98 23.49 13.68
CA ASN A 542 5.54 24.77 13.24
C ASN A 542 6.95 24.64 12.65
N GLN A 543 7.65 23.54 12.93
CA GLN A 543 8.97 23.20 12.37
C GLN A 543 8.90 22.09 11.29
N ALA A 544 7.72 21.82 10.72
CA ALA A 544 7.58 20.79 9.69
C ALA A 544 8.42 21.07 8.44
N ALA A 545 8.61 22.36 8.08
CA ALA A 545 9.50 22.76 6.98
C ALA A 545 10.98 22.40 7.24
N ASP A 546 11.37 22.29 8.52
CA ASP A 546 12.71 21.90 8.97
C ASP A 546 12.78 20.40 9.30
N LEU A 547 11.83 19.61 8.80
CA LEU A 547 11.76 18.15 8.93
C LEU A 547 11.45 17.61 10.34
N SER A 548 10.88 18.45 11.22
CA SER A 548 10.13 17.97 12.40
C SER A 548 8.77 17.43 11.96
N LEU A 549 8.73 16.16 11.55
CA LEU A 549 7.62 15.57 10.79
C LEU A 549 6.70 14.67 11.63
N GLY A 550 6.74 14.79 12.95
CA GLY A 550 5.87 14.00 13.81
C GLY A 550 6.31 13.94 15.26
N ASN A 551 5.63 13.07 16.00
CA ASN A 551 5.81 12.87 17.43
C ASN A 551 5.73 11.38 17.78
N ILE A 552 6.46 10.97 18.82
CA ILE A 552 6.37 9.65 19.45
C ILE A 552 6.09 9.83 20.94
N PHE A 553 5.05 9.18 21.45
CA PHE A 553 4.59 9.40 22.82
C PHE A 553 5.01 8.27 23.76
N PHE A 554 5.73 8.65 24.83
CA PHE A 554 6.17 7.77 25.91
C PHE A 554 5.23 7.93 27.12
N SER A 555 4.40 6.94 27.47
CA SER A 555 4.14 5.71 26.74
C SER A 555 2.65 5.54 26.45
N VAL A 556 2.32 4.45 25.75
CA VAL A 556 0.95 4.16 25.35
C VAL A 556 0.00 4.01 26.55
N GLY A 557 0.48 3.60 27.73
CA GLY A 557 -0.32 3.47 28.94
C GLY A 557 -1.16 4.71 29.25
N SER A 558 -0.57 5.91 29.18
CA SER A 558 -1.31 7.17 29.40
C SER A 558 -2.40 7.45 28.36
N ILE A 559 -2.23 6.93 27.13
CA ILE A 559 -3.25 7.01 26.07
C ILE A 559 -4.40 6.05 26.40
N ILE A 560 -4.10 4.82 26.80
CA ILE A 560 -5.11 3.81 27.15
C ILE A 560 -5.93 4.23 28.37
N GLU A 561 -5.27 4.78 29.38
CA GLU A 561 -5.91 5.34 30.58
C GLU A 561 -6.74 6.61 30.31
N ASN A 562 -6.60 7.22 29.13
CA ASN A 562 -7.09 8.56 28.83
C ASN A 562 -6.69 9.59 29.90
N ARG A 563 -5.42 9.53 30.34
CA ARG A 563 -4.94 10.36 31.46
C ARG A 563 -5.08 11.84 31.13
N GLN A 564 -5.82 12.58 31.95
CA GLN A 564 -6.15 14.00 31.73
C GLN A 564 -6.78 14.28 30.34
N ASP A 565 -7.68 13.41 29.89
CA ASP A 565 -8.43 13.54 28.62
C ASP A 565 -7.52 13.65 27.38
N ILE A 566 -6.30 13.11 27.46
CA ILE A 566 -5.31 13.23 26.38
C ILE A 566 -5.76 12.54 25.09
N SER A 567 -6.48 11.42 25.19
CA SER A 567 -7.04 10.77 24.00
C SER A 567 -8.13 11.62 23.35
N ASP A 568 -8.96 12.27 24.15
CA ASP A 568 -9.99 13.16 23.61
C ASP A 568 -9.36 14.39 22.95
N THR A 569 -8.25 14.88 23.52
CA THR A 569 -7.42 15.93 22.90
C THR A 569 -6.86 15.48 21.55
N PHE A 570 -6.35 14.24 21.45
CA PHE A 570 -5.93 13.67 20.18
C PHE A 570 -7.09 13.57 19.20
N GLN A 571 -8.23 13.00 19.61
CA GLN A 571 -9.35 12.77 18.72
C GLN A 571 -9.98 14.07 18.19
N ASN A 572 -10.10 15.09 19.05
CA ASN A 572 -10.89 16.28 18.74
C ASN A 572 -10.04 17.43 18.20
N SER A 573 -8.79 17.56 18.65
CA SER A 573 -7.93 18.72 18.33
C SER A 573 -6.71 18.34 17.51
N LEU A 574 -5.88 17.40 18.00
CA LEU A 574 -4.56 17.18 17.42
C LEU A 574 -4.61 16.29 16.17
N TYR A 575 -5.27 15.13 16.25
CA TYR A 575 -5.30 14.06 15.24
C TYR A 575 -6.72 13.77 14.75
N ASN A 576 -7.56 14.81 14.64
CA ASN A 576 -8.96 14.68 14.17
C ASN A 576 -9.11 14.34 12.67
N ARG A 577 -8.01 14.18 11.95
CA ARG A 577 -7.97 13.74 10.55
C ARG A 577 -6.91 12.66 10.35
N PRO A 578 -7.15 11.70 9.44
CA PRO A 578 -6.14 10.72 9.07
C PRO A 578 -4.92 11.38 8.44
N ALA A 579 -3.76 10.75 8.57
CA ALA A 579 -2.51 11.17 7.93
C ALA A 579 -1.68 9.94 7.54
N LEU A 580 -1.04 9.99 6.37
CA LEU A 580 0.05 9.07 6.07
C LEU A 580 1.32 9.49 6.79
N VAL A 581 2.23 8.54 6.95
CA VAL A 581 3.61 8.82 7.32
C VAL A 581 4.28 9.75 6.29
N PRO A 582 5.28 10.54 6.70
CA PRO A 582 6.08 11.35 5.78
C PRO A 582 6.85 10.48 4.79
N THR A 583 7.01 10.97 3.55
CA THR A 583 7.78 10.27 2.51
C THR A 583 9.27 10.33 2.78
N MET A 584 10.04 9.31 2.36
CA MET A 584 11.50 9.28 2.49
C MET A 584 12.19 9.46 1.13
N PRO A 585 12.31 10.69 0.60
CA PRO A 585 12.79 10.94 -0.76
C PRO A 585 14.24 10.49 -1.00
N TRP A 586 15.07 10.38 0.05
CA TRP A 586 16.43 9.83 -0.06
C TRP A 586 16.47 8.30 -0.25
N ARG A 587 15.34 7.61 -0.10
CA ARG A 587 15.20 6.17 -0.34
C ARG A 587 14.59 5.88 -1.70
N SER A 588 13.42 6.45 -1.96
CA SER A 588 12.72 6.34 -3.24
C SER A 588 11.70 7.46 -3.37
N THR A 589 11.58 8.02 -4.57
CA THR A 589 10.51 8.94 -4.97
C THR A 589 9.52 8.28 -5.94
N THR A 590 9.71 7.00 -6.26
CA THR A 590 8.87 6.29 -7.22
C THR A 590 7.60 5.85 -6.52
N ALA A 591 6.47 6.45 -6.89
CA ALA A 591 5.17 6.04 -6.41
C ALA A 591 4.74 4.68 -6.99
N PRO A 592 3.93 3.90 -6.25
CA PRO A 592 3.36 2.67 -6.78
C PRO A 592 2.38 2.95 -7.93
N PRO A 593 2.08 1.95 -8.79
CA PRO A 593 1.07 2.10 -9.81
C PRO A 593 -0.32 2.41 -9.22
N PRO A 594 -1.13 3.28 -9.86
CA PRO A 594 -2.50 3.53 -9.42
C PRO A 594 -3.35 2.25 -9.38
N PRO A 595 -4.41 2.21 -8.54
CA PRO A 595 -5.36 1.09 -8.52
C PRO A 595 -6.03 0.90 -9.88
N LYS A 596 -6.46 -0.33 -10.15
CA LYS A 596 -7.15 -0.72 -11.38
C LYS A 596 -8.60 -1.07 -11.11
N GLU A 597 -9.38 -1.13 -12.19
CA GLU A 597 -10.76 -1.65 -12.16
C GLU A 597 -11.64 -1.02 -11.07
N LEU A 598 -11.52 0.31 -10.88
CA LEU A 598 -12.42 1.03 -9.97
C LEU A 598 -13.86 0.89 -10.45
N GLN A 599 -14.73 0.39 -9.57
CA GLN A 599 -16.14 0.14 -9.83
C GLN A 599 -16.99 0.62 -8.67
N VAL A 600 -18.25 0.95 -8.96
CA VAL A 600 -19.25 1.32 -7.97
C VAL A 600 -20.48 0.44 -8.15
N ASN A 601 -20.93 -0.18 -7.07
CA ASN A 601 -22.20 -0.90 -7.00
C ASN A 601 -22.88 -0.59 -5.67
N ASN A 602 -24.09 -0.02 -5.68
CA ASN A 602 -24.86 0.29 -4.47
C ASN A 602 -24.05 1.00 -3.39
N ARG A 603 -23.39 2.12 -3.73
CA ARG A 603 -22.52 2.93 -2.84
C ARG A 603 -21.27 2.21 -2.30
N ARG A 604 -20.99 0.99 -2.76
CA ARG A 604 -19.74 0.28 -2.50
C ARG A 604 -18.79 0.53 -3.66
N LEU A 605 -17.72 1.26 -3.38
CA LEU A 605 -16.58 1.43 -4.26
C LEU A 605 -15.66 0.20 -4.10
N SER A 606 -15.19 -0.39 -5.20
CA SER A 606 -14.23 -1.50 -5.20
C SER A 606 -13.14 -1.29 -6.23
N TRP A 607 -11.94 -1.81 -5.97
CA TRP A 607 -10.77 -1.69 -6.83
C TRP A 607 -9.89 -2.94 -6.79
N GLN A 608 -8.95 -3.04 -7.71
CA GLN A 608 -7.87 -4.02 -7.68
C GLN A 608 -6.51 -3.33 -7.53
N PRO A 609 -5.51 -4.01 -6.97
CA PRO A 609 -4.15 -3.52 -6.99
C PRO A 609 -3.62 -3.26 -8.41
N GLY A 610 -2.71 -2.29 -8.53
CA GLY A 610 -1.93 -2.08 -9.74
C GLY A 610 -0.90 -3.19 -9.97
N ASP A 611 -0.15 -3.11 -11.08
CA ASP A 611 0.81 -4.17 -11.44
C ASP A 611 2.03 -4.20 -10.51
N ASN A 612 2.48 -5.40 -10.15
CA ASN A 612 3.86 -5.72 -9.72
C ASN A 612 4.49 -4.87 -8.60
N GLN A 613 3.73 -4.21 -7.72
CA GLN A 613 4.27 -3.59 -6.50
C GLN A 613 3.41 -3.86 -5.27
N LEU A 614 4.09 -4.00 -4.12
CA LEU A 614 3.44 -4.18 -2.81
C LEU A 614 2.81 -2.86 -2.37
N VAL A 615 1.49 -2.89 -2.20
CA VAL A 615 0.73 -1.79 -1.62
C VAL A 615 0.74 -1.94 -0.10
N ARG A 616 1.11 -0.88 0.62
CA ARG A 616 1.04 -0.81 2.08
C ARG A 616 -0.33 -0.35 2.57
N SER A 617 -0.88 0.63 1.86
CA SER A 617 -2.13 1.30 2.21
C SER A 617 -2.85 1.81 0.97
N TRP A 618 -4.15 2.05 1.11
CA TRP A 618 -4.95 2.81 0.17
C TRP A 618 -5.37 4.12 0.80
N THR A 619 -5.37 5.20 0.02
CA THR A 619 -5.98 6.47 0.44
C THR A 619 -7.25 6.71 -0.35
N LEU A 620 -8.29 7.16 0.37
CA LEU A 620 -9.57 7.52 -0.22
C LEU A 620 -9.82 9.01 0.03
N TYR A 621 -9.89 9.77 -1.06
CA TYR A 621 -10.21 11.19 -1.06
C TYR A 621 -11.64 11.41 -1.51
N ARG A 622 -12.26 12.46 -0.99
CA ARG A 622 -13.53 13.00 -1.51
C ARG A 622 -13.28 14.41 -2.05
N GLN A 623 -13.83 14.69 -3.21
CA GLN A 623 -13.79 16.01 -3.81
C GLN A 623 -14.79 16.93 -3.09
N SER A 624 -14.35 18.15 -2.77
CA SER A 624 -15.20 19.27 -2.35
C SER A 624 -14.73 20.49 -3.14
N ASP A 625 -15.60 21.03 -3.99
CA ASP A 625 -15.26 22.07 -4.96
C ASP A 625 -14.05 21.67 -5.84
N ALA A 626 -12.97 22.47 -5.82
CA ALA A 626 -11.73 22.18 -6.52
C ALA A 626 -10.72 21.34 -5.69
N ASN A 627 -11.03 21.04 -4.42
CA ASN A 627 -10.08 20.43 -3.48
C ASN A 627 -10.39 18.95 -3.21
N TRP A 628 -9.33 18.19 -2.88
CA TRP A 628 -9.43 16.79 -2.48
C TRP A 628 -9.08 16.65 -1.00
N THR A 629 -10.02 16.11 -0.21
CA THR A 629 -9.79 15.89 1.23
C THR A 629 -9.62 14.41 1.51
N LEU A 630 -8.50 14.02 2.12
CA LEU A 630 -8.26 12.66 2.59
C LEU A 630 -9.32 12.28 3.64
N GLN A 631 -10.12 11.26 3.32
CA GLN A 631 -11.19 10.79 4.20
C GLN A 631 -10.73 9.60 5.04
N ARG A 632 -10.00 8.66 4.42
CA ARG A 632 -9.63 7.38 5.03
C ARG A 632 -8.28 6.93 4.51
N VAL A 633 -7.50 6.30 5.39
CA VAL A 633 -6.39 5.43 5.03
C VAL A 633 -6.81 4.00 5.35
N LEU A 634 -6.72 3.12 4.37
CA LEU A 634 -7.17 1.74 4.46
C LEU A 634 -5.96 0.82 4.35
N SER A 635 -6.00 -0.32 5.05
CA SER A 635 -4.93 -1.32 4.98
C SER A 635 -4.85 -1.95 3.59
N ALA A 636 -3.66 -2.44 3.23
CA ALA A 636 -3.38 -3.10 1.94
C ALA A 636 -4.44 -4.13 1.51
N GLY A 637 -4.91 -4.96 2.44
CA GLY A 637 -5.91 -6.00 2.18
C GLY A 637 -7.34 -5.50 1.95
N THR A 638 -7.60 -4.20 2.12
CA THR A 638 -8.93 -3.60 1.93
C THR A 638 -9.06 -3.05 0.51
N THR A 639 -9.80 -3.75 -0.35
CA THR A 639 -10.04 -3.37 -1.76
C THR A 639 -11.43 -2.82 -2.03
N PHE A 640 -12.11 -2.34 -0.98
CA PHE A 640 -13.43 -1.73 -1.08
C PHE A 640 -13.68 -0.69 0.01
N ALA A 641 -14.61 0.23 -0.24
CA ALA A 641 -15.11 1.18 0.74
C ALA A 641 -16.58 1.52 0.46
N THR A 642 -17.40 1.49 1.50
CA THR A 642 -18.75 2.08 1.44
C THR A 642 -18.63 3.59 1.62
N VAL A 643 -19.29 4.36 0.76
CA VAL A 643 -19.18 5.81 0.70
C VAL A 643 -20.54 6.48 0.47
N GLN A 644 -20.66 7.76 0.81
CA GLN A 644 -21.83 8.57 0.47
C GLN A 644 -21.75 9.05 -1.00
N PRO A 645 -22.84 9.54 -1.60
CA PRO A 645 -22.78 10.17 -2.92
C PRO A 645 -21.72 11.27 -3.01
N GLY A 646 -21.02 11.33 -4.15
CA GLY A 646 -19.94 12.29 -4.40
C GLY A 646 -18.85 11.74 -5.32
N THR A 647 -17.84 12.55 -5.59
CA THR A 647 -16.68 12.16 -6.41
C THR A 647 -15.51 11.80 -5.50
N TYR A 648 -14.89 10.66 -5.77
CA TYR A 648 -13.81 10.07 -4.97
C TYR A 648 -12.57 9.82 -5.81
N ALA A 649 -11.41 9.81 -5.15
CA ALA A 649 -10.15 9.37 -5.74
C ALA A 649 -9.51 8.32 -4.82
N VAL A 650 -9.06 7.20 -5.40
CA VAL A 650 -8.35 6.14 -4.68
C VAL A 650 -6.90 6.10 -5.15
N CYS A 651 -5.96 6.13 -4.20
CA CYS A 651 -4.53 6.01 -4.50
C CYS A 651 -3.93 4.79 -3.81
N ALA A 652 -2.90 4.21 -4.43
CA ALA A 652 -2.01 3.23 -3.80
C ALA A 652 -0.90 3.95 -3.04
N VAL A 653 -0.47 3.39 -1.91
CA VAL A 653 0.65 3.91 -1.11
C VAL A 653 1.64 2.78 -0.83
N ASP A 654 2.93 3.04 -1.01
CA ASP A 654 4.01 2.10 -0.71
C ASP A 654 4.46 2.16 0.78
N ARG A 655 5.45 1.35 1.15
CA ARG A 655 5.99 1.30 2.54
C ARG A 655 6.80 2.53 2.95
N LEU A 656 7.23 3.34 1.98
CA LEU A 656 7.96 4.58 2.19
C LEU A 656 7.03 5.80 2.15
N GLY A 657 5.72 5.56 2.04
CA GLY A 657 4.68 6.59 2.03
C GLY A 657 4.45 7.23 0.66
N ASN A 658 5.14 6.82 -0.41
CA ASN A 658 4.92 7.38 -1.75
C ASN A 658 3.52 7.00 -2.23
N GLU A 659 2.80 7.98 -2.78
CA GLU A 659 1.39 7.84 -3.16
C GLU A 659 1.23 7.98 -4.68
N SER A 660 0.47 7.08 -5.28
CA SER A 660 0.16 7.10 -6.71
C SER A 660 -0.69 8.32 -7.08
N GLN A 661 -0.88 8.56 -8.38
CA GLN A 661 -2.03 9.38 -8.79
C GLN A 661 -3.33 8.70 -8.34
N GLY A 662 -4.31 9.50 -7.95
CA GLY A 662 -5.61 9.01 -7.51
C GLY A 662 -6.51 8.74 -8.69
N VAL A 663 -7.12 7.55 -8.72
CA VAL A 663 -8.07 7.16 -9.77
C VAL A 663 -9.46 7.63 -9.37
N VAL A 664 -10.07 8.45 -10.24
CA VAL A 664 -11.30 9.19 -9.94
C VAL A 664 -12.54 8.39 -10.34
N ILE A 665 -13.56 8.41 -9.48
CA ILE A 665 -14.87 7.82 -9.75
C ILE A 665 -15.99 8.61 -9.05
N SER A 666 -17.13 8.76 -9.71
CA SER A 666 -18.32 9.39 -9.12
C SER A 666 -19.30 8.33 -8.64
N VAL A 667 -19.87 8.56 -7.45
CA VAL A 667 -20.86 7.72 -6.80
C VAL A 667 -22.17 8.51 -6.72
N SER A 668 -23.22 7.98 -7.34
CA SER A 668 -24.59 8.52 -7.32
C SER A 668 -25.36 8.10 -6.06
#